data_AF-A0A954MXU0-F1
#
_entry.id   AF-A0A954MXU0-F1
#
_cell.length_a   1.000
_cell.length_b   1.000
_cell.length_c   1.000
_cell.angle_alpha   90.00
_cell.angle_beta   90.00
_cell.angle_gamma   90.00
#
_symmetry.space_group_name_H-M   'P 1'
#
loop_
_entity.id
_entity.type
_entity.pdbx_description
1 polymer ?
#
loop_
_entity_poly.entity_id
_entity_poly.type
_entity_poly.pdbx_seq_one_letter_code
_entity_poly.pdbx_strand_id
1 'polypeptide(L)'
;MRLFVKCWLLALCISPMLIAGEELKVSPSPKPTVGDSLALIVMDPLAAELACPCVKGYAQRNYHKLAELLSQEIGRPIEVFFAETLKGATEKKSSGRADIIIGKSSVVKHGAGQLKMDIEQVGSLTGQDGETTQTGLFVVPFADPALEVADLKEYRIIYGPPDCDEKYKVALEMARQSGLIPAESPETSEACSDGANLVLQIKAEGGKAATVISSYAKPLLEGCGTINKGDLRVIGETRPVPFVTAFVNKKVAPELQQMIKGTLLKIGSDPAMCKALETKRGFVPPQPDKKGAAFSSNNVPAEDWTGWRGPRRDGRVPWLPETLSAQPHELWRIRLTGEGVGGVAATGKYVVVSDRELGDTMDVFRCLRAEDGEEVWSVQYPTHGQLDFGNSPRATPLIHNQRVFLAGAHGDLHAVDLDTGEILWQMQVRDEFEVTTRLHWGFCGSPLIVNNHLIINPGGETGSLAGLDPESGKIVWRSDGGPPSYGSFNQATLGGKLQIVGHDSTTLGGWDPASGKRLWSLIPPHENDFNVPTPFQFGEELLVTTENNGTRLYRFHQDGTIDPTPAAQQQEFAPDSHTPVVVGNRLFGIWDDLFCLDLKANLKTLWTGSHDGFATYAGLIASDSRLLASTMEGGLILIDATADEFKILGECKLFEDQRGVYSHPAVVGSRLYLRGMDAIVAVDLDQP
;
A
#
# COMPACT_ATOMS: atom_id res chain seq x y z
N MET A 1 22.64 68.22 15.61
CA MET A 1 23.52 67.29 16.36
C MET A 1 24.72 66.92 15.49
N ARG A 2 25.80 67.67 15.69
CA ARG A 2 27.24 67.35 15.60
C ARG A 2 27.60 65.83 15.51
N LEU A 3 28.58 65.32 14.74
CA LEU A 3 29.88 65.86 14.28
C LEU A 3 30.59 64.99 13.20
N PHE A 4 31.50 65.65 12.46
CA PHE A 4 32.78 65.21 11.82
C PHE A 4 32.74 64.43 10.46
N VAL A 5 33.59 64.63 9.43
CA VAL A 5 34.48 65.71 8.86
C VAL A 5 35.52 65.05 7.91
N LYS A 6 35.86 65.76 6.81
CA LYS A 6 37.10 65.71 5.94
C LYS A 6 37.31 64.53 4.97
N CYS A 7 37.36 64.79 3.66
CA CYS A 7 38.50 65.19 2.77
C CYS A 7 39.47 64.01 2.48
N TRP A 8 39.84 63.67 1.24
CA TRP A 8 40.82 64.28 0.30
C TRP A 8 40.55 63.73 -1.14
N LEU A 9 40.40 64.49 -2.26
CA LEU A 9 41.42 65.03 -3.22
C LEU A 9 42.49 63.99 -3.63
N LEU A 10 42.71 63.58 -4.89
CA LEU A 10 42.96 64.22 -6.21
C LEU A 10 42.76 63.14 -7.32
N ALA A 11 42.65 63.36 -8.64
CA ALA A 11 42.37 64.47 -9.55
C ALA A 11 42.45 63.90 -11.00
N LEU A 12 41.97 64.69 -11.97
CA LEU A 12 42.24 64.68 -13.43
C LEU A 12 41.26 63.86 -14.31
N CYS A 13 40.28 64.52 -14.97
CA CYS A 13 40.40 65.26 -16.26
C CYS A 13 40.24 64.28 -17.45
N ILE A 14 39.40 64.43 -18.49
CA ILE A 14 38.77 65.57 -19.19
C ILE A 14 37.56 65.01 -20.00
N SER A 15 36.44 65.74 -20.07
CA SER A 15 35.28 65.50 -20.97
C SER A 15 35.55 66.00 -22.41
N PRO A 16 34.55 66.03 -23.32
CA PRO A 16 34.15 64.98 -24.24
C PRO A 16 34.34 65.43 -25.72
N MET A 17 34.19 64.51 -26.68
CA MET A 17 33.89 64.91 -28.06
C MET A 17 33.02 63.85 -28.76
N LEU A 18 31.87 64.31 -29.27
CA LEU A 18 30.95 63.58 -30.13
C LEU A 18 31.66 63.08 -31.39
N ILE A 19 31.37 61.85 -31.82
CA ILE A 19 31.29 61.50 -33.24
C ILE A 19 30.05 60.60 -33.46
N ALA A 20 29.35 60.93 -34.54
CA ALA A 20 28.14 60.33 -35.06
C ALA A 20 28.34 58.88 -35.57
N GLY A 21 27.22 58.21 -35.79
CA GLY A 21 27.14 56.78 -36.01
C GLY A 21 27.53 56.28 -37.40
N GLU A 22 27.62 54.95 -37.46
CA GLU A 22 27.55 54.17 -38.69
C GLU A 22 26.89 52.83 -38.39
N GLU A 23 25.91 52.47 -39.23
CA GLU A 23 25.11 51.24 -39.16
C GLU A 23 25.99 50.00 -39.39
N LEU A 24 26.04 49.11 -38.41
CA LEU A 24 26.53 47.75 -38.62
C LEU A 24 25.40 46.89 -39.19
N LYS A 25 25.49 46.66 -40.51
CA LYS A 25 24.78 45.60 -41.23
C LYS A 25 24.96 44.27 -40.49
N VAL A 26 23.90 43.80 -39.85
CA VAL A 26 23.81 42.44 -39.33
C VAL A 26 23.71 41.52 -40.55
N SER A 27 24.80 40.84 -40.88
CA SER A 27 24.79 39.69 -41.76
C SER A 27 23.80 38.66 -41.22
N PRO A 28 22.94 38.03 -42.05
CA PRO A 28 22.04 37.00 -41.57
C PRO A 28 22.88 35.92 -40.91
N SER A 29 22.52 35.58 -39.67
CA SER A 29 23.07 34.45 -38.95
C SER A 29 23.05 33.22 -39.88
N PRO A 30 24.15 32.45 -39.94
CA PRO A 30 24.19 31.28 -40.79
C PRO A 30 23.06 30.34 -40.37
N LYS A 31 22.24 29.90 -41.34
CA LYS A 31 21.33 28.77 -41.13
C LYS A 31 22.16 27.61 -40.56
N PRO A 32 21.71 26.96 -39.47
CA PRO A 32 22.48 25.91 -38.84
C PRO A 32 22.70 24.78 -39.85
N THR A 33 23.96 24.50 -40.15
CA THR A 33 24.38 23.37 -40.96
C THR A 33 24.12 22.06 -40.22
N VAL A 34 23.48 21.14 -40.94
CA VAL A 34 23.08 19.78 -40.56
C VAL A 34 24.18 19.04 -39.81
N GLY A 35 23.84 18.57 -38.61
CA GLY A 35 24.62 17.62 -37.80
C GLY A 35 23.67 16.63 -37.14
N ASP A 36 22.95 15.87 -37.98
CA ASP A 36 21.98 14.80 -37.73
C ASP A 36 20.81 15.09 -36.77
N SER A 37 19.57 14.92 -37.22
CA SER A 37 18.38 14.88 -36.36
C SER A 37 18.36 13.60 -35.52
N LEU A 38 17.81 13.67 -34.30
CA LEU A 38 17.55 12.49 -33.48
C LEU A 38 16.15 11.95 -33.76
N ALA A 39 16.00 10.63 -33.83
CA ALA A 39 14.72 9.97 -34.00
C ALA A 39 14.13 9.57 -32.65
N LEU A 40 12.96 10.13 -32.31
CA LEU A 40 12.12 9.74 -31.19
C LEU A 40 11.04 8.77 -31.67
N ILE A 41 11.12 7.51 -31.24
CA ILE A 41 10.08 6.50 -31.48
C ILE A 41 9.11 6.49 -30.31
N VAL A 42 7.82 6.69 -30.59
CA VAL A 42 6.74 6.63 -29.61
C VAL A 42 5.90 5.38 -29.84
N MET A 43 5.81 4.56 -28.81
CA MET A 43 5.06 3.30 -28.72
C MET A 43 4.21 3.28 -27.44
N ASP A 44 3.81 4.45 -26.95
CA ASP A 44 2.89 4.56 -25.83
C ASP A 44 1.44 4.38 -26.34
N PRO A 45 0.69 3.36 -25.87
CA PRO A 45 -0.71 3.18 -26.26
C PRO A 45 -1.62 4.35 -25.85
N LEU A 46 -1.17 5.23 -24.95
CA LEU A 46 -1.88 6.44 -24.53
C LEU A 46 -1.47 7.70 -25.31
N ALA A 47 -0.60 7.58 -26.33
CA ALA A 47 -0.30 8.67 -27.25
C ALA A 47 -1.51 8.98 -28.14
N ALA A 48 -1.82 10.26 -28.37
CA ALA A 48 -2.99 10.67 -29.14
C ALA A 48 -3.07 10.03 -30.55
N GLU A 49 -1.91 9.76 -31.16
CA GLU A 49 -1.75 9.19 -32.49
C GLU A 49 -1.86 7.65 -32.53
N LEU A 50 -1.74 6.98 -31.37
CA LEU A 50 -1.83 5.53 -31.22
C LEU A 50 -3.07 5.09 -30.44
N ALA A 51 -3.73 6.01 -29.76
CA ALA A 51 -4.91 5.75 -28.95
C ALA A 51 -6.06 5.20 -29.80
N CYS A 52 -6.71 4.17 -29.28
CA CYS A 52 -7.90 3.60 -29.90
C CYS A 52 -9.02 4.66 -29.98
N PRO A 53 -9.81 4.73 -31.08
CA PRO A 53 -10.97 5.64 -31.17
C PRO A 53 -11.96 5.51 -30.00
N CYS A 54 -12.00 4.33 -29.38
CA CYS A 54 -12.85 3.96 -28.25
C CYS A 54 -12.53 4.70 -26.93
N VAL A 55 -11.35 5.34 -26.79
CA VAL A 55 -10.95 6.10 -25.59
C VAL A 55 -11.01 7.62 -25.80
N LYS A 56 -11.75 8.11 -26.78
CA LYS A 56 -11.85 9.55 -27.13
C LYS A 56 -12.18 10.42 -25.91
N GLY A 57 -11.25 11.28 -25.50
CA GLY A 57 -11.33 12.11 -24.29
C GLY A 57 -10.39 11.68 -23.15
N TYR A 58 -9.81 10.50 -23.27
CA TYR A 58 -8.73 9.91 -22.48
C TYR A 58 -7.59 9.55 -23.46
N ALA A 59 -6.35 9.29 -22.99
CA ALA A 59 -5.22 8.93 -23.86
C ALA A 59 -4.83 10.00 -24.90
N GLN A 60 -4.59 11.24 -24.46
CA GLN A 60 -4.25 12.38 -25.34
C GLN A 60 -2.79 12.85 -25.16
N ARG A 61 -1.88 11.95 -24.79
CA ARG A 61 -0.48 12.33 -24.54
C ARG A 61 0.16 12.86 -25.81
N ASN A 62 0.61 14.10 -25.75
CA ASN A 62 1.20 14.82 -26.87
C ASN A 62 2.73 14.78 -26.80
N TYR A 63 3.30 13.82 -27.52
CA TYR A 63 4.75 13.64 -27.61
C TYR A 63 5.45 14.63 -28.55
N HIS A 64 4.72 15.35 -29.40
CA HIS A 64 5.30 16.44 -30.19
C HIS A 64 5.83 17.57 -29.30
N LYS A 65 5.10 17.94 -28.24
CA LYS A 65 5.58 18.91 -27.25
C LYS A 65 6.84 18.46 -26.52
N LEU A 66 6.94 17.17 -26.23
CA LEU A 66 8.15 16.60 -25.63
C LEU A 66 9.35 16.71 -26.60
N ALA A 67 9.13 16.41 -27.87
CA ALA A 67 10.16 16.55 -28.90
C ALA A 67 10.61 18.00 -29.09
N GLU A 68 9.70 18.97 -29.03
CA GLU A 68 10.03 20.40 -29.06
C GLU A 68 10.93 20.81 -27.88
N LEU A 69 10.56 20.41 -26.65
CA LEU A 69 11.35 20.69 -25.45
C LEU A 69 12.76 20.06 -25.54
N LEU A 70 12.82 18.77 -25.86
CA LEU A 70 14.10 18.07 -26.01
C LEU A 70 14.94 18.68 -27.13
N SER A 71 14.31 19.14 -28.23
CA SER A 71 15.02 19.79 -29.33
C SER A 71 15.65 21.13 -28.91
N GLN A 72 14.94 21.92 -28.10
CA GLN A 72 15.45 23.18 -27.55
C GLN A 72 16.62 22.96 -26.58
N GLU A 73 16.49 22.01 -25.66
CA GLU A 73 17.52 21.73 -24.65
C GLU A 73 18.79 21.09 -25.26
N ILE A 74 18.63 20.22 -26.26
CA ILE A 74 19.75 19.51 -26.91
C ILE A 74 20.40 20.37 -28.01
N GLY A 75 19.69 21.37 -28.53
CA GLY A 75 20.14 22.17 -29.67
C GLY A 75 20.16 21.40 -30.99
N ARG A 76 19.36 20.33 -31.12
CA ARG A 76 19.25 19.49 -32.34
C ARG A 76 17.79 19.19 -32.67
N PRO A 77 17.41 19.09 -33.95
CA PRO A 77 16.05 18.68 -34.33
C PRO A 77 15.73 17.25 -33.87
N ILE A 78 14.49 17.03 -33.41
CA ILE A 78 13.97 15.70 -33.06
C ILE A 78 12.80 15.35 -33.98
N GLU A 79 12.92 14.23 -34.67
CA GLU A 79 11.87 13.68 -35.53
C GLU A 79 11.07 12.63 -34.77
N VAL A 80 9.74 12.81 -34.68
CA VAL A 80 8.85 11.92 -33.93
C VAL A 80 8.20 10.90 -34.85
N PHE A 81 8.27 9.63 -34.49
CA PHE A 81 7.66 8.53 -35.22
C PHE A 81 6.79 7.68 -34.29
N PHE A 82 5.51 7.55 -34.60
CA PHE A 82 4.57 6.72 -33.84
C PHE A 82 4.45 5.33 -34.45
N ALA A 83 4.55 4.27 -33.65
CA ALA A 83 4.31 2.90 -34.09
C ALA A 83 3.91 1.97 -32.92
N GLU A 84 3.22 0.88 -33.23
CA GLU A 84 2.87 -0.15 -32.24
C GLU A 84 4.04 -1.08 -31.90
N THR A 85 4.98 -1.26 -32.84
CA THR A 85 6.16 -2.13 -32.67
C THR A 85 7.45 -1.42 -33.07
N LEU A 86 8.54 -1.73 -32.37
CA LEU A 86 9.86 -1.11 -32.63
C LEU A 86 10.41 -1.51 -34.02
N LYS A 87 10.15 -2.75 -34.44
CA LYS A 87 10.48 -3.22 -35.80
C LYS A 87 9.70 -2.44 -36.86
N GLY A 88 8.40 -2.26 -36.66
CA GLY A 88 7.57 -1.45 -37.57
C GLY A 88 8.04 0.00 -37.67
N ALA A 89 8.47 0.60 -36.55
CA ALA A 89 9.03 1.94 -36.54
C ALA A 89 10.33 2.03 -37.35
N THR A 90 11.29 1.16 -37.04
CA THR A 90 12.64 1.19 -37.60
C THR A 90 12.69 0.82 -39.08
N GLU A 91 11.97 -0.21 -39.51
CA GLU A 91 12.01 -0.66 -40.91
C GLU A 91 11.17 0.20 -41.84
N LYS A 92 10.03 0.74 -41.37
CA LYS A 92 9.03 1.38 -42.25
C LYS A 92 8.97 2.89 -42.13
N LYS A 93 9.45 3.49 -41.03
CA LYS A 93 9.24 4.92 -40.76
C LYS A 93 10.54 5.70 -40.56
N SER A 94 11.44 5.22 -39.71
CA SER A 94 12.62 5.98 -39.29
C SER A 94 13.92 5.63 -40.02
N SER A 95 13.86 4.81 -41.08
CA SER A 95 15.03 4.35 -41.86
C SER A 95 16.13 3.71 -40.98
N GLY A 96 15.71 2.91 -40.00
CA GLY A 96 16.59 2.20 -39.06
C GLY A 96 17.02 3.01 -37.83
N ARG A 97 16.62 4.28 -37.70
CA ARG A 97 16.99 5.13 -36.56
C ARG A 97 16.02 4.98 -35.38
N ALA A 98 16.54 4.89 -34.18
CA ALA A 98 15.77 4.92 -32.93
C ALA A 98 16.72 5.39 -31.83
N ASP A 99 16.83 6.70 -31.67
CA ASP A 99 17.77 7.32 -30.73
C ASP A 99 17.14 7.43 -29.34
N ILE A 100 15.87 7.82 -29.31
CA ILE A 100 15.03 7.88 -28.12
C ILE A 100 13.81 7.00 -28.37
N ILE A 101 13.42 6.19 -27.40
CA ILE A 101 12.26 5.31 -27.51
C ILE A 101 11.40 5.49 -26.28
N ILE A 102 10.13 5.84 -26.43
CA ILE A 102 9.17 5.94 -25.33
C ILE A 102 8.01 5.02 -25.61
N GLY A 103 7.73 4.10 -24.70
CA GLY A 103 6.59 3.23 -24.86
C GLY A 103 6.45 2.26 -23.70
N LYS A 104 5.55 1.30 -23.86
CA LYS A 104 5.37 0.23 -22.89
C LYS A 104 6.67 -0.56 -22.70
N SER A 105 7.16 -0.63 -21.47
CA SER A 105 8.49 -1.14 -21.12
C SER A 105 8.76 -2.54 -21.67
N SER A 106 7.82 -3.47 -21.47
CA SER A 106 7.94 -4.86 -21.95
C SER A 106 7.99 -4.97 -23.47
N VAL A 107 7.13 -4.23 -24.18
CA VAL A 107 7.07 -4.22 -25.65
C VAL A 107 8.36 -3.61 -26.24
N VAL A 108 8.86 -2.51 -25.65
CA VAL A 108 10.12 -1.90 -26.09
C VAL A 108 11.30 -2.84 -25.85
N LYS A 109 11.42 -3.44 -24.66
CA LYS A 109 12.48 -4.41 -24.33
C LYS A 109 12.43 -5.63 -25.24
N HIS A 110 11.24 -6.16 -25.53
CA HIS A 110 11.06 -7.28 -26.45
C HIS A 110 11.51 -6.93 -27.87
N GLY A 111 11.05 -5.80 -28.42
CA GLY A 111 11.43 -5.33 -29.75
C GLY A 111 12.92 -5.02 -29.87
N ALA A 112 13.52 -4.41 -28.84
CA ALA A 112 14.95 -4.13 -28.81
C ALA A 112 15.78 -5.43 -28.80
N GLY A 113 15.32 -6.45 -28.07
CA GLY A 113 15.92 -7.79 -28.08
C GLY A 113 15.90 -8.43 -29.47
N GLN A 114 14.77 -8.37 -30.18
CA GLN A 114 14.65 -8.88 -31.55
C GLN A 114 15.58 -8.16 -32.54
N LEU A 115 15.71 -6.84 -32.39
CA LEU A 115 16.57 -6.00 -33.24
C LEU A 115 18.04 -5.97 -32.78
N LYS A 116 18.38 -6.64 -31.67
CA LYS A 116 19.70 -6.59 -31.01
C LYS A 116 20.16 -5.13 -30.76
N MET A 117 19.22 -4.28 -30.37
CA MET A 117 19.46 -2.87 -30.07
C MET A 117 19.84 -2.71 -28.61
N ASP A 118 20.99 -2.08 -28.33
CA ASP A 118 21.40 -1.77 -26.96
C ASP A 118 20.75 -0.47 -26.52
N ILE A 119 19.91 -0.56 -25.50
CA ILE A 119 19.11 0.55 -24.98
C ILE A 119 19.34 0.68 -23.47
N GLU A 120 19.35 1.91 -23.00
CA GLU A 120 19.42 2.26 -21.59
C GLU A 120 18.12 2.94 -21.17
N GLN A 121 17.56 2.53 -20.03
CA GLN A 121 16.39 3.19 -19.46
C GLN A 121 16.81 4.53 -18.83
N VAL A 122 16.11 5.61 -19.20
CA VAL A 122 16.44 6.97 -18.73
C VAL A 122 15.35 7.63 -17.90
N GLY A 123 14.12 7.11 -17.94
CA GLY A 123 13.06 7.54 -17.02
C GLY A 123 11.77 6.73 -17.18
N SER A 124 10.95 6.71 -16.15
CA SER A 124 9.62 6.10 -16.17
C SER A 124 8.55 7.19 -16.08
N LEU A 125 7.61 7.23 -17.01
CA LEU A 125 6.54 8.24 -17.03
C LEU A 125 5.48 7.88 -16.00
N THR A 126 5.14 8.82 -15.11
CA THR A 126 4.04 8.64 -14.16
C THR A 126 2.69 8.81 -14.85
N GLY A 127 1.69 8.01 -14.47
CA GLY A 127 0.28 8.24 -14.80
C GLY A 127 -0.29 9.47 -14.08
N GLN A 128 -1.58 9.74 -14.30
CA GLN A 128 -2.30 10.79 -13.55
C GLN A 128 -2.55 10.40 -12.08
N ASP A 129 -2.55 9.09 -11.78
CA ASP A 129 -2.53 8.51 -10.44
C ASP A 129 -1.19 8.79 -9.72
N GLY A 130 -0.09 8.92 -10.48
CA GLY A 130 1.27 9.09 -9.96
C GLY A 130 2.12 7.83 -10.02
N GLU A 131 1.54 6.72 -10.49
CA GLU A 131 2.18 5.41 -10.61
C GLU A 131 2.99 5.30 -11.91
N THR A 132 4.01 4.44 -11.90
CA THR A 132 4.83 4.13 -13.10
C THR A 132 4.57 2.74 -13.65
N THR A 133 3.57 2.07 -13.09
CA THR A 133 3.27 0.66 -13.36
C THR A 133 1.86 0.51 -13.92
N GLN A 134 1.58 -0.68 -14.45
CA GLN A 134 0.26 -1.10 -14.89
C GLN A 134 0.05 -2.57 -14.50
N THR A 135 -1.21 -3.01 -14.50
CA THR A 135 -1.62 -4.38 -14.18
C THR A 135 -2.41 -4.97 -15.34
N GLY A 136 -2.56 -6.29 -15.37
CA GLY A 136 -3.51 -7.01 -16.21
C GLY A 136 -4.78 -7.29 -15.42
N LEU A 137 -5.93 -7.08 -16.03
CA LEU A 137 -7.25 -7.29 -15.43
C LEU A 137 -7.89 -8.51 -16.07
N PHE A 138 -8.19 -9.52 -15.26
CA PHE A 138 -9.03 -10.64 -15.66
C PHE A 138 -10.48 -10.16 -15.69
N VAL A 139 -11.09 -10.21 -16.87
CA VAL A 139 -12.45 -9.71 -17.11
C VAL A 139 -13.35 -10.80 -17.67
N VAL A 140 -14.59 -10.80 -17.17
CA VAL A 140 -15.68 -11.71 -17.55
C VAL A 140 -16.95 -10.89 -17.85
N PRO A 141 -17.97 -11.47 -18.52
CA PRO A 141 -19.27 -10.83 -18.65
C PRO A 141 -19.86 -10.49 -17.29
N PHE A 142 -20.58 -9.38 -17.17
CA PHE A 142 -21.07 -8.88 -15.88
C PHE A 142 -21.95 -9.91 -15.15
N ALA A 143 -22.87 -10.55 -15.88
CA ALA A 143 -23.78 -11.56 -15.35
C ALA A 143 -23.14 -12.97 -15.20
N ASP A 144 -21.84 -13.09 -15.40
CA ASP A 144 -21.14 -14.36 -15.23
C ASP A 144 -20.99 -14.72 -13.74
N PRO A 145 -21.09 -16.00 -13.33
CA PRO A 145 -21.00 -16.38 -11.91
C PRO A 145 -19.58 -16.36 -11.34
N ALA A 146 -18.51 -16.35 -12.15
CA ALA A 146 -17.12 -16.37 -11.64
C ALA A 146 -16.80 -15.13 -10.80
N LEU A 147 -16.41 -15.27 -9.53
CA LEU A 147 -16.09 -14.17 -8.64
C LEU A 147 -14.59 -13.87 -8.59
N GLU A 148 -13.76 -14.90 -8.79
CA GLU A 148 -12.30 -14.82 -8.74
C GLU A 148 -11.62 -15.61 -9.87
N VAL A 149 -10.31 -15.40 -10.08
CA VAL A 149 -9.54 -16.11 -11.13
C VAL A 149 -9.57 -17.63 -10.92
N ALA A 150 -9.65 -18.12 -9.68
CA ALA A 150 -9.73 -19.55 -9.38
C ALA A 150 -11.01 -20.23 -9.92
N ASP A 151 -12.06 -19.44 -10.19
CA ASP A 151 -13.31 -19.94 -10.78
C ASP A 151 -13.18 -20.26 -12.28
N LEU A 152 -12.07 -19.86 -12.92
CA LEU A 152 -11.89 -19.95 -14.37
C LEU A 152 -11.43 -21.34 -14.88
N LYS A 153 -11.49 -22.39 -14.05
CA LYS A 153 -10.95 -23.73 -14.38
C LYS A 153 -11.52 -24.33 -15.68
N GLU A 154 -12.80 -24.08 -15.95
CA GLU A 154 -13.49 -24.57 -17.15
C GLU A 154 -13.73 -23.46 -18.19
N TYR A 155 -13.07 -22.30 -18.05
CA TYR A 155 -13.26 -21.15 -18.93
C TYR A 155 -12.25 -21.18 -20.06
N ARG A 156 -12.66 -20.68 -21.23
CA ARG A 156 -11.74 -20.29 -22.29
C ARG A 156 -11.12 -18.94 -21.93
N ILE A 157 -9.81 -18.92 -21.68
CA ILE A 157 -9.09 -17.71 -21.27
C ILE A 157 -8.26 -17.16 -22.43
N ILE A 158 -8.53 -15.91 -22.80
CA ILE A 158 -7.82 -15.19 -23.86
C ILE A 158 -6.81 -14.24 -23.20
N TYR A 159 -5.53 -14.47 -23.42
CA TYR A 159 -4.44 -13.65 -22.89
C TYR A 159 -4.06 -12.53 -23.86
N GLY A 160 -3.16 -11.63 -23.47
CA GLY A 160 -2.56 -10.66 -24.40
C GLY A 160 -1.39 -11.23 -25.19
N PRO A 161 -0.74 -10.44 -26.04
CA PRO A 161 0.40 -10.89 -26.82
C PRO A 161 1.62 -11.20 -25.93
N PRO A 162 2.55 -12.09 -26.35
CA PRO A 162 3.70 -12.48 -25.54
C PRO A 162 4.67 -11.37 -25.14
N ASP A 163 4.66 -10.25 -25.84
CA ASP A 163 5.46 -9.05 -25.53
C ASP A 163 4.80 -8.11 -24.51
N CYS A 164 3.57 -8.43 -24.09
CA CYS A 164 2.77 -7.69 -23.12
C CYS A 164 2.77 -8.38 -21.75
N ASP A 165 3.80 -8.13 -20.94
CA ASP A 165 4.00 -8.79 -19.64
C ASP A 165 2.73 -8.87 -18.76
N GLU A 166 1.99 -7.78 -18.58
CA GLU A 166 0.81 -7.73 -17.70
C GLU A 166 -0.36 -8.59 -18.21
N LYS A 167 -0.50 -8.73 -19.54
CA LYS A 167 -1.59 -9.51 -20.15
C LYS A 167 -1.20 -10.95 -20.48
N TYR A 168 0.09 -11.26 -20.52
CA TYR A 168 0.59 -12.58 -20.90
C TYR A 168 1.45 -13.21 -19.82
N LYS A 169 2.70 -12.77 -19.64
CA LYS A 169 3.64 -13.42 -18.71
C LYS A 169 3.11 -13.45 -17.28
N VAL A 170 2.73 -12.30 -16.74
CA VAL A 170 2.26 -12.15 -15.36
C VAL A 170 0.84 -12.69 -15.19
N ALA A 171 0.01 -12.58 -16.23
CA ALA A 171 -1.31 -13.19 -16.22
C ALA A 171 -1.25 -14.73 -16.17
N LEU A 172 -0.31 -15.35 -16.90
CA LEU A 172 -0.07 -16.79 -16.83
C LEU A 172 0.51 -17.21 -15.47
N GLU A 173 1.37 -16.39 -14.86
CA GLU A 173 1.85 -16.58 -13.48
C GLU A 173 0.66 -16.60 -12.49
N MET A 174 -0.19 -15.58 -12.54
CA MET A 174 -1.38 -15.46 -11.67
C MET A 174 -2.37 -16.61 -11.90
N ALA A 175 -2.63 -16.98 -13.16
CA ALA A 175 -3.51 -18.10 -13.49
C ALA A 175 -3.03 -19.41 -12.84
N ARG A 176 -1.73 -19.70 -12.92
CA ARG A 176 -1.15 -20.88 -12.27
C ARG A 176 -1.25 -20.83 -10.75
N GLN A 177 -1.02 -19.66 -10.15
CA GLN A 177 -1.16 -19.46 -8.69
C GLN A 177 -2.60 -19.65 -8.21
N SER A 178 -3.59 -19.28 -9.04
CA SER A 178 -5.01 -19.53 -8.77
C SER A 178 -5.46 -20.98 -9.07
N GLY A 179 -4.52 -21.90 -9.34
CA GLY A 179 -4.82 -23.31 -9.58
C GLY A 179 -5.39 -23.61 -10.97
N LEU A 180 -5.22 -22.69 -11.93
CA LEU A 180 -5.52 -22.95 -13.34
C LEU A 180 -4.34 -23.63 -14.03
N ILE A 181 -4.62 -24.38 -15.09
CA ILE A 181 -3.59 -25.01 -15.94
C ILE A 181 -3.70 -24.38 -17.33
N PRO A 182 -2.96 -23.29 -17.61
CA PRO A 182 -2.96 -22.69 -18.94
C PRO A 182 -2.44 -23.67 -20.00
N ALA A 183 -2.99 -23.60 -21.21
CA ALA A 183 -2.50 -24.41 -22.34
C ALA A 183 -1.02 -24.13 -22.64
N GLU A 184 -0.32 -25.10 -23.24
CA GLU A 184 1.08 -24.92 -23.67
C GLU A 184 1.24 -23.74 -24.65
N SER A 185 0.21 -23.51 -25.48
CA SER A 185 0.07 -22.33 -26.33
C SER A 185 -1.25 -21.64 -25.99
N PRO A 186 -1.24 -20.68 -25.05
CA PRO A 186 -2.44 -19.95 -24.67
C PRO A 186 -2.99 -19.15 -25.86
N GLU A 187 -4.31 -19.04 -25.93
CA GLU A 187 -4.96 -18.17 -26.90
C GLU A 187 -4.68 -16.69 -26.57
N THR A 188 -4.40 -15.88 -27.59
CA THR A 188 -4.02 -14.48 -27.41
C THR A 188 -4.86 -13.53 -28.26
N SER A 189 -5.11 -12.32 -27.75
CA SER A 189 -5.69 -11.20 -28.47
C SER A 189 -4.77 -9.99 -28.47
N GLU A 190 -4.53 -9.41 -29.64
CA GLU A 190 -3.67 -8.22 -29.82
C GLU A 190 -4.23 -7.01 -29.05
N ALA A 191 -5.45 -6.59 -29.38
CA ALA A 191 -6.11 -5.47 -28.73
C ALA A 191 -6.94 -5.90 -27.52
N CYS A 192 -7.02 -5.02 -26.51
CA CYS A 192 -7.88 -5.22 -25.33
C CYS A 192 -9.37 -5.22 -25.70
N SER A 193 -9.78 -4.39 -26.68
CA SER A 193 -11.15 -4.36 -27.19
C SER A 193 -11.55 -5.67 -27.85
N ASP A 194 -10.63 -6.30 -28.59
CA ASP A 194 -10.93 -7.50 -29.37
C ASP A 194 -11.16 -8.70 -28.46
N GLY A 195 -10.30 -8.87 -27.45
CA GLY A 195 -10.46 -9.90 -26.42
C GLY A 195 -11.75 -9.70 -25.63
N ALA A 196 -12.08 -8.46 -25.29
CA ALA A 196 -13.30 -8.12 -24.55
C ALA A 196 -14.57 -8.38 -25.38
N ASN A 197 -14.59 -8.00 -26.66
CA ASN A 197 -15.69 -8.31 -27.59
C ASN A 197 -15.83 -9.83 -27.79
N LEU A 198 -14.72 -10.57 -27.91
CA LEU A 198 -14.72 -12.02 -28.08
C LEU A 198 -15.34 -12.73 -26.87
N VAL A 199 -15.04 -12.27 -25.65
CA VAL A 199 -15.66 -12.80 -24.42
C VAL A 199 -17.18 -12.61 -24.43
N LEU A 200 -17.66 -11.43 -24.85
CA LEU A 200 -19.09 -11.16 -24.96
C LEU A 200 -19.75 -12.01 -26.05
N GLN A 201 -19.08 -12.22 -27.18
CA GLN A 201 -19.58 -13.11 -28.24
C GLN A 201 -19.69 -14.56 -27.74
N ILE A 202 -18.65 -15.09 -27.09
CA ILE A 202 -18.66 -16.45 -26.54
C ILE A 202 -19.80 -16.61 -25.53
N LYS A 203 -20.04 -15.59 -24.70
CA LYS A 203 -21.17 -15.59 -23.75
C LYS A 203 -22.52 -15.64 -24.45
N ALA A 204 -22.71 -14.87 -25.53
CA ALA A 204 -23.95 -14.86 -26.31
C ALA A 204 -24.23 -16.23 -26.97
N GLU A 205 -23.19 -16.99 -27.28
CA GLU A 205 -23.26 -18.37 -27.79
C GLU A 205 -23.44 -19.42 -26.67
N GLY A 206 -23.54 -19.00 -25.41
CA GLY A 206 -23.73 -19.88 -24.25
C GLY A 206 -22.44 -20.43 -23.62
N GLY A 207 -21.26 -19.97 -24.07
CA GLY A 207 -19.96 -20.37 -23.55
C GLY A 207 -19.53 -19.59 -22.30
N LYS A 208 -18.46 -20.09 -21.67
CA LYS A 208 -17.75 -19.46 -20.55
C LYS A 208 -16.38 -18.98 -21.01
N ALA A 209 -16.13 -17.68 -20.93
CA ALA A 209 -14.86 -17.11 -21.33
C ALA A 209 -14.43 -15.95 -20.43
N ALA A 210 -13.12 -15.76 -20.35
CA ALA A 210 -12.48 -14.62 -19.71
C ALA A 210 -11.39 -14.09 -20.64
N THR A 211 -11.06 -12.81 -20.53
CA THR A 211 -9.90 -12.23 -21.21
C THR A 211 -9.07 -11.43 -20.22
N VAL A 212 -7.79 -11.22 -20.55
CA VAL A 212 -6.91 -10.33 -19.78
C VAL A 212 -6.69 -9.03 -20.57
N ILE A 213 -7.08 -7.89 -19.99
CA ILE A 213 -6.86 -6.56 -20.57
C ILE A 213 -5.89 -5.74 -19.72
N SER A 214 -5.18 -4.79 -20.31
CA SER A 214 -4.31 -3.88 -19.54
C SER A 214 -5.14 -2.91 -18.69
N SER A 215 -4.66 -2.52 -17.51
CA SER A 215 -5.39 -1.63 -16.60
C SER A 215 -5.62 -0.23 -17.16
N TYR A 216 -4.76 0.27 -18.05
CA TYR A 216 -5.02 1.52 -18.78
C TYR A 216 -6.28 1.43 -19.67
N ALA A 217 -6.70 0.22 -20.01
CA ALA A 217 -7.88 -0.05 -20.82
C ALA A 217 -9.15 -0.23 -19.97
N LYS A 218 -9.09 0.03 -18.65
CA LYS A 218 -10.26 0.01 -17.75
C LYS A 218 -11.43 0.89 -18.25
N PRO A 219 -11.22 2.05 -18.89
CA PRO A 219 -12.33 2.81 -19.49
C PRO A 219 -13.16 2.03 -20.53
N LEU A 220 -12.61 0.98 -21.15
CA LEU A 220 -13.39 0.09 -22.04
C LEU A 220 -14.58 -0.57 -21.29
N LEU A 221 -14.44 -0.78 -19.98
CA LEU A 221 -15.50 -1.36 -19.14
C LEU A 221 -16.64 -0.36 -18.82
N GLU A 222 -16.35 0.93 -18.95
CA GLU A 222 -17.32 2.02 -18.73
C GLU A 222 -18.13 2.36 -20.01
N GLY A 223 -17.89 1.63 -21.10
CA GLY A 223 -18.58 1.76 -22.37
C GLY A 223 -17.71 2.39 -23.45
N CYS A 224 -17.51 1.69 -24.58
CA CYS A 224 -16.59 2.11 -25.63
C CYS A 224 -17.02 1.71 -27.04
N GLY A 225 -18.09 2.31 -27.57
CA GLY A 225 -18.53 2.12 -28.96
C GLY A 225 -19.12 0.74 -29.28
N THR A 226 -18.37 -0.35 -29.05
CA THR A 226 -18.77 -1.75 -29.27
C THR A 226 -19.08 -2.51 -27.98
N ILE A 227 -18.65 -2.01 -26.82
CA ILE A 227 -18.90 -2.58 -25.48
C ILE A 227 -19.74 -1.59 -24.71
N ASN A 228 -20.85 -2.02 -24.09
CA ASN A 228 -21.68 -1.16 -23.27
C ASN A 228 -21.23 -1.17 -21.81
N LYS A 229 -21.54 -0.09 -21.10
CA LYS A 229 -21.32 -0.01 -19.66
C LYS A 229 -22.09 -1.13 -18.96
N GLY A 230 -21.39 -1.90 -18.12
CA GLY A 230 -21.98 -3.03 -17.40
C GLY A 230 -22.06 -4.33 -18.19
N ASP A 231 -21.44 -4.42 -19.38
CA ASP A 231 -21.32 -5.69 -20.11
C ASP A 231 -20.24 -6.60 -19.50
N LEU A 232 -19.22 -6.03 -18.88
CA LEU A 232 -18.05 -6.72 -18.35
C LEU A 232 -17.75 -6.31 -16.91
N ARG A 233 -17.07 -7.18 -16.15
CA ARG A 233 -16.54 -6.89 -14.82
C ARG A 233 -15.18 -7.55 -14.60
N VAL A 234 -14.40 -6.96 -13.69
CA VAL A 234 -13.08 -7.49 -13.28
C VAL A 234 -13.27 -8.50 -12.14
N ILE A 235 -12.53 -9.61 -12.20
CA ILE A 235 -12.53 -10.68 -11.18
C ILE A 235 -11.12 -10.99 -10.65
N GLY A 236 -10.11 -10.29 -11.16
CA GLY A 236 -8.74 -10.42 -10.70
C GLY A 236 -7.83 -9.41 -11.36
N GLU A 237 -6.77 -9.05 -10.66
CA GLU A 237 -5.78 -8.08 -11.09
C GLU A 237 -4.38 -8.67 -10.85
N THR A 238 -3.53 -8.64 -11.88
CA THR A 238 -2.16 -9.15 -11.77
C THR A 238 -1.30 -8.21 -10.93
N ARG A 239 -0.14 -8.70 -10.45
CA ARG A 239 0.89 -7.80 -9.90
C ARG A 239 1.28 -6.71 -10.92
N PRO A 240 1.67 -5.51 -10.45
CA PRO A 240 2.09 -4.42 -11.32
C PRO A 240 3.38 -4.73 -12.08
N VAL A 241 3.49 -4.19 -13.30
CA VAL A 241 4.70 -4.20 -14.13
C VAL A 241 5.02 -2.79 -14.65
N PRO A 242 6.29 -2.46 -14.94
CA PRO A 242 6.65 -1.16 -15.50
C PRO A 242 5.83 -0.83 -16.76
N PHE A 243 5.25 0.37 -16.78
CA PHE A 243 4.40 0.82 -17.88
C PHE A 243 5.18 1.67 -18.88
N VAL A 244 4.84 2.94 -19.05
CA VAL A 244 5.46 3.82 -20.06
C VAL A 244 6.84 4.26 -19.58
N THR A 245 7.84 3.90 -20.37
CA THR A 245 9.25 4.09 -20.03
C THR A 245 9.98 4.72 -21.21
N ALA A 246 10.87 5.67 -20.91
CA ALA A 246 11.80 6.27 -21.86
C ALA A 246 13.14 5.53 -21.84
N PHE A 247 13.63 5.24 -23.04
CA PHE A 247 14.91 4.62 -23.29
C PHE A 247 15.72 5.45 -24.27
N VAL A 248 17.04 5.35 -24.18
CA VAL A 248 17.98 5.93 -25.13
C VAL A 248 18.85 4.82 -25.70
N ASN A 249 19.08 4.84 -27.01
CA ASN A 249 19.98 3.90 -27.66
C ASN A 249 21.43 4.22 -27.26
N LYS A 250 22.19 3.22 -26.81
CA LYS A 250 23.56 3.43 -26.35
C LYS A 250 24.53 3.95 -27.43
N LYS A 251 24.12 3.91 -28.71
CA LYS A 251 24.85 4.54 -29.82
C LYS A 251 24.80 6.08 -29.79
N VAL A 252 23.84 6.67 -29.07
CA VAL A 252 23.78 8.12 -28.85
C VAL A 252 24.98 8.54 -28.01
N ALA A 253 25.63 9.67 -28.32
CA ALA A 253 26.79 10.14 -27.56
C ALA A 253 26.45 10.31 -26.06
N PRO A 254 27.32 9.87 -25.12
CA PRO A 254 27.02 9.88 -23.68
C PRO A 254 26.55 11.23 -23.13
N GLU A 255 27.11 12.33 -23.64
CA GLU A 255 26.73 13.69 -23.26
C GLU A 255 25.27 13.98 -23.63
N LEU A 256 24.84 13.55 -24.81
CA LEU A 256 23.45 13.66 -25.25
C LEU A 256 22.53 12.75 -24.43
N GLN A 257 22.98 11.54 -24.07
CA GLN A 257 22.19 10.66 -23.20
C GLN A 257 21.91 11.32 -21.84
N GLN A 258 22.92 11.96 -21.24
CA GLN A 258 22.77 12.68 -19.97
C GLN A 258 21.88 13.91 -20.10
N MET A 259 21.97 14.66 -21.20
CA MET A 259 21.06 15.78 -21.46
C MET A 259 19.62 15.29 -21.62
N ILE A 260 19.37 14.25 -22.42
CA ILE A 260 18.05 13.65 -22.60
C ILE A 260 17.47 13.22 -21.24
N LYS A 261 18.26 12.47 -20.45
CA LYS A 261 17.87 12.02 -19.11
C LYS A 261 17.54 13.21 -18.20
N GLY A 262 18.43 14.21 -18.14
CA GLY A 262 18.25 15.40 -17.32
C GLY A 262 17.01 16.22 -17.70
N THR A 263 16.73 16.39 -18.99
CA THR A 263 15.52 17.07 -19.48
C THR A 263 14.27 16.27 -19.13
N LEU A 264 14.26 14.96 -19.35
CA LEU A 264 13.10 14.11 -19.03
C LEU A 264 12.73 14.19 -17.55
N LEU A 265 13.71 14.11 -16.65
CA LEU A 265 13.48 14.14 -15.20
C LEU A 265 13.06 15.51 -14.65
N LYS A 266 13.25 16.59 -15.42
CA LYS A 266 12.79 17.93 -15.06
C LYS A 266 11.36 18.22 -15.49
N ILE A 267 10.75 17.40 -16.35
CA ILE A 267 9.40 17.63 -16.88
C ILE A 267 8.37 17.80 -15.76
N GLY A 268 8.54 17.12 -14.62
CA GLY A 268 7.64 17.21 -13.48
C GLY A 268 7.47 18.62 -12.90
N SER A 269 8.42 19.54 -13.14
CA SER A 269 8.32 20.93 -12.68
C SER A 269 7.66 21.87 -13.69
N ASP A 270 7.26 21.39 -14.88
CA ASP A 270 6.55 22.17 -15.89
C ASP A 270 5.07 21.72 -15.98
N PRO A 271 4.13 22.51 -15.43
CA PRO A 271 2.70 22.18 -15.47
C PRO A 271 2.12 22.04 -16.88
N ALA A 272 2.64 22.78 -17.87
CA ALA A 272 2.16 22.69 -19.25
C ALA A 272 2.59 21.37 -19.89
N MET A 273 3.78 20.87 -19.56
CA MET A 273 4.26 19.56 -19.98
C MET A 273 3.56 18.42 -19.25
N CYS A 274 3.34 18.54 -17.93
CA CYS A 274 2.56 17.56 -17.17
C CYS A 274 1.13 17.41 -17.74
N LYS A 275 0.51 18.54 -18.11
CA LYS A 275 -0.78 18.54 -18.81
C LYS A 275 -0.70 17.91 -20.20
N ALA A 276 0.34 18.21 -20.98
CA ALA A 276 0.51 17.68 -22.32
C ALA A 276 0.74 16.16 -22.36
N LEU A 277 1.43 15.62 -21.36
CA LEU A 277 1.74 14.19 -21.26
C LEU A 277 0.80 13.43 -20.32
N GLU A 278 -0.30 14.06 -19.88
CA GLU A 278 -1.28 13.46 -18.95
C GLU A 278 -0.60 12.73 -17.78
N THR A 279 0.31 13.43 -17.09
CA THR A 279 1.20 12.86 -16.08
C THR A 279 1.18 13.71 -14.82
N LYS A 280 1.25 13.08 -13.65
CA LYS A 280 1.23 13.77 -12.35
C LYS A 280 2.58 14.40 -12.01
N ARG A 281 3.68 13.70 -12.27
CA ARG A 281 5.05 14.11 -11.90
C ARG A 281 6.05 14.09 -13.06
N GLY A 282 5.59 13.86 -14.29
CA GLY A 282 6.50 13.69 -15.43
C GLY A 282 7.23 12.35 -15.37
N PHE A 283 8.45 12.33 -15.90
CA PHE A 283 9.34 11.17 -15.79
C PHE A 283 10.07 11.18 -14.45
N VAL A 284 10.07 10.04 -13.77
CA VAL A 284 10.87 9.78 -12.57
C VAL A 284 12.05 8.88 -12.92
N PRO A 285 13.13 8.87 -12.09
CA PRO A 285 14.29 8.03 -12.35
C PRO A 285 13.90 6.55 -12.57
N PRO A 286 14.58 5.85 -13.49
CA PRO A 286 14.42 4.41 -13.65
C PRO A 286 14.63 3.72 -12.30
N GLN A 287 13.65 2.94 -11.84
CA GLN A 287 13.93 1.97 -10.79
C GLN A 287 14.91 0.93 -11.37
N PRO A 288 16.01 0.59 -10.68
CA PRO A 288 17.04 -0.26 -11.25
C PRO A 288 16.47 -1.64 -11.65
N ASP A 289 16.59 -1.97 -12.94
CA ASP A 289 16.45 -3.34 -13.43
C ASP A 289 17.55 -4.17 -12.73
N LYS A 290 17.19 -4.99 -11.73
CA LYS A 290 18.08 -5.96 -11.10
C LYS A 290 18.54 -7.01 -12.14
N LYS A 291 19.52 -6.68 -12.99
CA LYS A 291 20.22 -7.62 -13.86
C LYS A 291 21.49 -8.09 -13.16
N GLY A 292 21.49 -9.34 -12.70
CA GLY A 292 22.70 -10.01 -12.21
C GLY A 292 22.60 -10.63 -10.82
N ALA A 293 21.46 -10.53 -10.12
CA ALA A 293 21.18 -11.49 -9.07
C ALA A 293 20.67 -12.76 -9.76
N ALA A 294 21.37 -13.89 -9.57
CA ALA A 294 20.72 -15.18 -9.63
C ALA A 294 19.41 -15.07 -8.85
N PHE A 295 18.30 -15.56 -9.41
CA PHE A 295 16.98 -15.50 -8.78
C PHE A 295 17.08 -15.77 -7.26
N SER A 296 16.98 -14.73 -6.43
CA SER A 296 16.20 -14.87 -5.21
C SER A 296 14.79 -14.47 -5.61
N SER A 297 13.91 -15.46 -5.60
CA SER A 297 12.48 -15.24 -5.50
C SER A 297 12.21 -14.22 -4.39
N ASN A 298 11.28 -13.30 -4.65
CA ASN A 298 10.47 -12.51 -3.69
C ASN A 298 10.51 -11.00 -3.90
N ASN A 299 10.05 -10.54 -5.07
CA ASN A 299 9.51 -9.17 -5.17
C ASN A 299 8.08 -9.20 -4.62
N VAL A 300 7.97 -9.13 -3.29
CA VAL A 300 6.71 -9.10 -2.54
C VAL A 300 5.95 -7.82 -2.90
N PRO A 301 4.70 -7.88 -3.38
CA PRO A 301 3.86 -6.69 -3.51
C PRO A 301 3.77 -6.00 -2.14
N ALA A 302 4.21 -4.75 -2.04
CA ALA A 302 4.14 -3.98 -0.81
C ALA A 302 2.73 -3.40 -0.65
N GLU A 303 1.85 -4.13 0.03
CA GLU A 303 0.61 -3.56 0.58
C GLU A 303 0.99 -2.70 1.80
N ASP A 304 0.43 -1.49 1.88
CA ASP A 304 0.67 -0.61 3.03
C ASP A 304 0.07 -1.22 4.30
N TRP A 305 0.81 -1.18 5.41
CA TRP A 305 0.39 -1.62 6.73
C TRP A 305 -0.27 -0.47 7.49
N THR A 306 -1.42 -0.03 7.00
CA THR A 306 -2.02 1.27 7.36
C THR A 306 -2.54 1.38 8.79
N GLY A 307 -2.55 0.32 9.58
CA GLY A 307 -2.99 0.38 10.98
C GLY A 307 -2.83 -0.94 11.73
N TRP A 308 -3.55 -1.04 12.84
CA TRP A 308 -3.47 -2.18 13.75
C TRP A 308 -3.70 -3.51 13.03
N ARG A 309 -2.72 -4.43 13.07
CA ARG A 309 -2.72 -5.73 12.38
C ARG A 309 -2.94 -5.63 10.85
N GLY A 310 -2.50 -4.54 10.24
CA GLY A 310 -2.50 -4.36 8.80
C GLY A 310 -3.82 -3.80 8.25
N PRO A 311 -3.92 -3.63 6.93
CA PRO A 311 -5.02 -2.92 6.27
C PRO A 311 -6.38 -3.60 6.45
N ARG A 312 -6.39 -4.91 6.71
CA ARG A 312 -7.59 -5.72 6.96
C ARG A 312 -7.78 -6.14 8.44
N ARG A 313 -6.87 -5.73 9.33
CA ARG A 313 -6.82 -6.15 10.75
C ARG A 313 -6.73 -7.66 11.00
N ASP A 314 -6.30 -8.42 9.99
CA ASP A 314 -6.21 -9.88 10.01
C ASP A 314 -4.80 -10.38 10.35
N GLY A 315 -3.81 -9.48 10.45
CA GLY A 315 -2.42 -9.84 10.70
C GLY A 315 -1.79 -10.61 9.55
N ARG A 316 -2.27 -10.44 8.32
CA ARG A 316 -1.75 -11.19 7.15
C ARG A 316 -0.92 -10.34 6.21
N VAL A 317 0.13 -10.95 5.71
CA VAL A 317 1.01 -10.46 4.64
C VAL A 317 0.98 -11.43 3.47
N PRO A 318 1.21 -10.96 2.23
CA PRO A 318 1.32 -11.85 1.07
C PRO A 318 2.55 -12.76 1.13
N TRP A 319 3.54 -12.45 1.97
CA TRP A 319 4.81 -13.18 1.99
C TRP A 319 5.56 -13.04 3.32
N LEU A 320 6.30 -14.10 3.69
CA LEU A 320 7.33 -14.15 4.73
C LEU A 320 8.53 -14.97 4.21
N PRO A 321 9.77 -14.74 4.71
CA PRO A 321 10.98 -15.41 4.20
C PRO A 321 10.99 -16.92 4.46
N GLU A 322 11.89 -17.65 3.79
CA GLU A 322 11.99 -19.11 3.93
C GLU A 322 12.64 -19.58 5.23
N THR A 323 13.62 -18.81 5.66
CA THR A 323 14.35 -18.95 6.91
C THR A 323 14.52 -17.55 7.47
N LEU A 324 14.71 -17.44 8.78
CA LEU A 324 15.09 -16.18 9.40
C LEU A 324 16.54 -16.29 9.85
N SER A 325 17.37 -15.30 9.49
CA SER A 325 18.75 -15.25 9.94
C SER A 325 18.84 -14.99 11.43
N ALA A 326 19.80 -15.58 12.12
CA ALA A 326 20.09 -15.26 13.51
C ALA A 326 20.60 -13.81 13.70
N GLN A 327 21.15 -13.20 12.63
CA GLN A 327 21.58 -11.81 12.63
C GLN A 327 20.64 -11.00 11.74
N PRO A 328 19.75 -10.17 12.31
CA PRO A 328 18.80 -9.41 11.52
C PRO A 328 19.53 -8.37 10.65
N HIS A 329 19.12 -8.24 9.38
CA HIS A 329 19.60 -7.15 8.54
C HIS A 329 18.88 -5.85 8.91
N GLU A 330 19.45 -5.12 9.86
CA GLU A 330 18.95 -3.81 10.27
C GLU A 330 19.15 -2.78 9.15
N LEU A 331 18.05 -2.16 8.71
CA LEU A 331 18.05 -1.07 7.76
C LEU A 331 18.35 0.26 8.46
N TRP A 332 17.68 0.48 9.60
CA TRP A 332 17.89 1.63 10.47
C TRP A 332 17.27 1.39 11.84
N ARG A 333 17.73 2.18 12.83
CA ARG A 333 17.20 2.20 14.19
C ARG A 333 17.19 3.62 14.73
N ILE A 334 16.07 4.00 15.32
CA ILE A 334 15.88 5.32 15.93
C ILE A 334 15.52 5.14 17.40
N ARG A 335 16.19 5.90 18.26
CA ARG A 335 15.85 5.97 19.67
C ARG A 335 14.57 6.80 19.85
N LEU A 336 13.62 6.26 20.59
CA LEU A 336 12.42 6.96 21.05
C LEU A 336 12.68 7.59 22.42
N THR A 337 11.84 8.54 22.79
CA THR A 337 12.07 9.41 23.94
C THR A 337 11.63 8.74 25.23
N GLY A 338 10.51 8.02 25.21
CA GLY A 338 9.96 7.34 26.37
C GLY A 338 9.56 5.89 26.07
N GLU A 339 9.41 5.12 27.15
CA GLU A 339 8.87 3.77 27.10
C GLU A 339 7.51 3.75 26.39
N GLY A 340 7.16 2.71 25.64
CA GLY A 340 5.79 2.58 25.17
C GLY A 340 5.48 1.30 24.41
N VAL A 341 4.18 1.07 24.24
CA VAL A 341 3.64 -0.20 23.77
C VAL A 341 2.74 -0.05 22.52
N GLY A 342 2.61 1.17 21.99
CA GLY A 342 1.78 1.44 20.82
C GLY A 342 2.32 0.74 19.57
N GLY A 343 1.42 0.16 18.78
CA GLY A 343 1.77 -0.46 17.50
C GLY A 343 2.22 0.55 16.44
N VAL A 344 2.68 0.03 15.30
CA VAL A 344 3.23 0.81 14.18
C VAL A 344 2.27 0.79 13.00
N ALA A 345 2.11 1.92 12.31
CA ALA A 345 1.50 2.00 11.00
C ALA A 345 2.56 2.38 9.95
N ALA A 346 2.53 1.77 8.78
CA ALA A 346 3.54 2.00 7.76
C ALA A 346 2.97 1.97 6.34
N THR A 347 3.62 2.71 5.45
CA THR A 347 3.43 2.68 4.00
C THR A 347 4.78 2.46 3.34
N GLY A 348 4.81 2.35 2.01
CA GLY A 348 6.06 2.36 1.26
C GLY A 348 6.94 3.61 1.49
N LYS A 349 6.36 4.72 1.98
CA LYS A 349 7.03 6.02 2.16
C LYS A 349 7.25 6.42 3.62
N TYR A 350 6.31 6.09 4.51
CA TYR A 350 6.25 6.61 5.88
C TYR A 350 6.00 5.53 6.91
N VAL A 351 6.54 5.73 8.11
CA VAL A 351 6.31 4.92 9.31
C VAL A 351 5.84 5.84 10.42
N VAL A 352 4.64 5.61 10.97
CA VAL A 352 4.08 6.40 12.06
C VAL A 352 4.08 5.57 13.35
N VAL A 353 4.61 6.16 14.40
CA VAL A 353 4.78 5.52 15.71
C VAL A 353 4.51 6.51 16.84
N SER A 354 3.91 6.06 17.93
CA SER A 354 3.78 6.88 19.13
C SER A 354 5.08 6.93 19.93
N ASP A 355 5.22 7.92 20.79
CA ASP A 355 6.34 8.17 21.69
C ASP A 355 5.81 8.96 22.89
N ARG A 356 6.65 9.17 23.90
CA ARG A 356 6.33 9.95 25.09
C ARG A 356 7.51 10.86 25.41
N GLU A 357 7.23 12.13 25.67
CA GLU A 357 8.27 13.07 26.06
C GLU A 357 8.92 12.69 27.40
N LEU A 358 10.21 13.04 27.60
CA LEU A 358 11.00 12.60 28.77
C LEU A 358 10.42 13.02 30.13
N GLY A 359 9.75 14.17 30.18
CA GLY A 359 9.08 14.68 31.36
C GLY A 359 7.74 14.00 31.64
N ASP A 360 7.30 13.07 30.79
CA ASP A 360 6.06 12.32 30.93
C ASP A 360 4.81 13.22 31.03
N THR A 361 4.83 14.35 30.30
CA THR A 361 3.71 15.32 30.28
C THR A 361 3.09 15.52 28.90
N MET A 362 3.73 14.99 27.85
CA MET A 362 3.29 15.19 26.47
C MET A 362 3.26 13.87 25.72
N ASP A 363 2.15 13.59 25.05
CA ASP A 363 2.09 12.53 24.04
C ASP A 363 2.82 13.03 22.79
N VAL A 364 3.54 12.13 22.14
CA VAL A 364 4.27 12.41 20.91
C VAL A 364 3.89 11.37 19.87
N PHE A 365 3.67 11.79 18.63
CA PHE A 365 3.59 10.92 17.48
C PHE A 365 4.62 11.38 16.46
N ARG A 366 5.37 10.43 15.91
CA ARG A 366 6.43 10.70 14.94
C ARG A 366 6.08 10.04 13.62
N CYS A 367 6.34 10.74 12.53
CA CYS A 367 6.39 10.15 11.20
C CYS A 367 7.83 10.12 10.72
N LEU A 368 8.29 8.93 10.41
CA LEU A 368 9.63 8.64 9.92
C LEU A 368 9.57 8.28 8.45
N ARG A 369 10.60 8.62 7.69
CA ARG A 369 10.76 8.15 6.32
C ARG A 369 11.07 6.66 6.33
N ALA A 370 10.31 5.87 5.57
CA ALA A 370 10.43 4.41 5.55
C ALA A 370 11.80 3.91 5.06
N GLU A 371 12.50 4.71 4.25
CA GLU A 371 13.79 4.39 3.65
C GLU A 371 14.95 4.38 4.65
N ASP A 372 15.01 5.37 5.55
CA ASP A 372 16.19 5.62 6.41
C ASP A 372 15.85 6.03 7.85
N GLY A 373 14.57 6.11 8.20
CA GLY A 373 14.13 6.44 9.54
C GLY A 373 14.22 7.92 9.90
N GLU A 374 14.58 8.81 8.98
CA GLU A 374 14.61 10.25 9.28
C GLU A 374 13.22 10.79 9.63
N GLU A 375 13.13 11.59 10.69
CA GLU A 375 11.88 12.23 11.09
C GLU A 375 11.44 13.25 10.01
N VAL A 376 10.20 13.08 9.56
CA VAL A 376 9.54 13.97 8.59
C VAL A 376 8.75 15.03 9.33
N TRP A 377 8.01 14.61 10.35
CA TRP A 377 7.28 15.48 11.25
C TRP A 377 7.06 14.79 12.60
N SER A 378 6.82 15.59 13.63
CA SER A 378 6.35 15.15 14.94
C SER A 378 5.18 16.02 15.40
N VAL A 379 4.18 15.37 15.98
CA VAL A 379 3.01 15.99 16.60
C VAL A 379 3.12 15.74 18.10
N GLN A 380 3.10 16.81 18.87
CA GLN A 380 3.24 16.76 20.32
C GLN A 380 2.19 17.64 20.99
N TYR A 381 1.55 17.14 22.03
CA TYR A 381 0.52 17.85 22.77
C TYR A 381 0.50 17.44 24.25
N PRO A 382 0.09 18.35 25.15
CA PRO A 382 0.08 18.08 26.58
C PRO A 382 -1.01 17.07 26.93
N THR A 383 -0.68 16.14 27.81
CA THR A 383 -1.65 15.22 28.40
C THR A 383 -1.47 15.23 29.91
N HIS A 384 -2.56 15.39 30.64
CA HIS A 384 -2.52 15.38 32.10
C HIS A 384 -3.15 14.10 32.62
N GLY A 385 -2.45 13.42 33.53
CA GLY A 385 -2.94 12.19 34.14
C GLY A 385 -1.82 11.21 34.42
N GLN A 386 -2.16 10.15 35.13
CA GLN A 386 -1.28 9.03 35.42
C GLN A 386 -2.08 7.74 35.24
N LEU A 387 -1.61 6.86 34.36
CA LEU A 387 -2.15 5.52 34.13
C LEU A 387 -1.39 4.50 34.97
N ASP A 388 -2.02 3.36 35.24
CA ASP A 388 -1.46 2.35 36.14
C ASP A 388 -0.27 1.60 35.50
N PHE A 389 -0.18 1.58 34.16
CA PHE A 389 0.79 0.79 33.39
C PHE A 389 1.66 1.61 32.42
N GLY A 390 1.88 2.89 32.72
CA GLY A 390 2.62 3.84 31.87
C GLY A 390 1.71 4.67 30.96
N ASN A 391 2.15 5.90 30.67
CA ASN A 391 1.33 6.96 30.08
C ASN A 391 1.42 7.07 28.55
N SER A 392 2.20 6.23 27.91
CA SER A 392 2.43 6.34 26.47
C SER A 392 1.23 5.85 25.65
N PRO A 393 0.96 6.46 24.48
CA PRO A 393 -0.15 6.03 23.63
C PRO A 393 -0.04 4.57 23.23
N ARG A 394 -1.16 3.83 23.35
CA ARG A 394 -1.23 2.38 23.11
C ARG A 394 -1.92 2.01 21.81
N ALA A 395 -2.87 2.83 21.37
CA ALA A 395 -3.51 2.64 20.08
C ALA A 395 -2.48 2.75 18.94
N THR A 396 -2.61 1.89 17.93
CA THR A 396 -1.83 2.00 16.69
C THR A 396 -2.42 3.16 15.88
N PRO A 397 -1.58 4.07 15.34
CA PRO A 397 -2.04 5.06 14.37
C PRO A 397 -2.81 4.42 13.20
N LEU A 398 -3.73 5.16 12.59
CA LEU A 398 -4.44 4.74 11.38
C LEU A 398 -4.14 5.70 10.23
N ILE A 399 -3.58 5.19 9.13
CA ILE A 399 -3.35 5.93 7.89
C ILE A 399 -4.50 5.67 6.94
N HIS A 400 -5.16 6.72 6.46
CA HIS A 400 -6.24 6.60 5.48
C HIS A 400 -6.40 7.89 4.68
N ASN A 401 -6.48 7.80 3.34
CA ASN A 401 -6.72 8.92 2.43
C ASN A 401 -5.89 10.19 2.76
N GLN A 402 -4.56 10.05 2.80
CA GLN A 402 -3.61 11.13 3.10
C GLN A 402 -3.72 11.73 4.52
N ARG A 403 -4.44 11.06 5.42
CA ARG A 403 -4.55 11.44 6.84
C ARG A 403 -4.00 10.37 7.74
N VAL A 404 -3.60 10.79 8.93
CA VAL A 404 -3.27 9.89 10.03
C VAL A 404 -4.13 10.24 11.24
N PHE A 405 -4.82 9.24 11.78
CA PHE A 405 -5.57 9.36 13.03
C PHE A 405 -4.71 8.88 14.18
N LEU A 406 -4.50 9.77 15.14
CA LEU A 406 -3.62 9.59 16.30
C LEU A 406 -4.49 9.58 17.56
N ALA A 407 -4.60 8.42 18.19
CA ALA A 407 -5.33 8.26 19.46
C ALA A 407 -4.33 8.18 20.62
N GLY A 408 -4.31 9.24 21.43
CA GLY A 408 -3.46 9.39 22.61
C GLY A 408 -3.94 8.55 23.79
N ALA A 409 -3.09 8.45 24.82
CA ALA A 409 -3.35 7.58 25.98
C ALA A 409 -4.57 8.04 26.81
N HIS A 410 -4.86 9.34 26.82
CA HIS A 410 -5.85 9.98 27.70
C HIS A 410 -7.14 10.44 26.98
N GLY A 411 -7.29 10.12 25.68
CA GLY A 411 -8.49 10.43 24.91
C GLY A 411 -8.33 11.56 23.89
N ASP A 412 -7.13 12.11 23.75
CA ASP A 412 -6.79 12.99 22.64
C ASP A 412 -6.87 12.25 21.31
N LEU A 413 -7.74 12.70 20.40
CA LEU A 413 -7.84 12.19 19.05
C LEU A 413 -7.52 13.31 18.06
N HIS A 414 -6.50 13.10 17.23
CA HIS A 414 -6.10 14.05 16.19
C HIS A 414 -6.21 13.39 14.82
N ALA A 415 -6.67 14.15 13.82
CA ALA A 415 -6.39 13.84 12.42
C ALA A 415 -5.33 14.82 11.91
N VAL A 416 -4.28 14.27 11.32
CA VAL A 416 -3.17 15.06 10.79
C VAL A 416 -2.93 14.72 9.32
N ASP A 417 -2.41 15.68 8.57
CA ASP A 417 -1.93 15.42 7.21
C ASP A 417 -0.72 14.47 7.24
N LEU A 418 -0.74 13.44 6.38
CA LEU A 418 0.30 12.41 6.38
C LEU A 418 1.67 12.92 5.91
N ASP A 419 1.72 13.90 5.01
CA ASP A 419 3.00 14.41 4.49
C ASP A 419 3.62 15.46 5.43
N THR A 420 2.80 16.27 6.12
CA THR A 420 3.27 17.45 6.88
C THR A 420 3.11 17.34 8.40
N GLY A 421 2.22 16.48 8.89
CA GLY A 421 1.85 16.40 10.30
C GLY A 421 0.96 17.56 10.77
N GLU A 422 0.46 18.40 9.85
CA GLU A 422 -0.47 19.49 10.17
C GLU A 422 -1.75 18.93 10.79
N ILE A 423 -2.14 19.44 11.95
CA ILE A 423 -3.40 19.08 12.61
C ILE A 423 -4.57 19.64 11.80
N LEU A 424 -5.35 18.74 11.20
CA LEU A 424 -6.54 19.06 10.42
C LEU A 424 -7.76 19.27 11.33
N TRP A 425 -7.90 18.40 12.32
CA TRP A 425 -8.86 18.53 13.41
C TRP A 425 -8.41 17.75 14.64
N GLN A 426 -8.97 18.08 15.80
CA GLN A 426 -8.71 17.40 17.07
C GLN A 426 -9.96 17.33 17.94
N MET A 427 -10.01 16.33 18.82
CA MET A 427 -11.09 16.10 19.78
C MET A 427 -10.53 15.54 21.08
N GLN A 428 -11.02 16.04 22.22
CA GLN A 428 -10.85 15.35 23.50
C GLN A 428 -12.03 14.40 23.71
N VAL A 429 -11.83 13.12 23.45
CA VAL A 429 -12.88 12.09 23.42
C VAL A 429 -13.58 11.99 24.77
N ARG A 430 -12.86 12.14 25.88
CA ARG A 430 -13.47 12.06 27.21
C ARG A 430 -14.44 13.20 27.48
N ASP A 431 -14.05 14.41 27.09
CA ASP A 431 -14.86 15.59 27.32
C ASP A 431 -16.09 15.58 26.41
N GLU A 432 -15.90 15.23 25.13
CA GLU A 432 -16.97 15.18 24.13
C GLU A 432 -18.02 14.10 24.44
N PHE A 433 -17.60 12.96 25.01
CA PHE A 433 -18.48 11.83 25.33
C PHE A 433 -18.77 11.69 26.83
N GLU A 434 -18.41 12.69 27.64
CA GLU A 434 -18.65 12.74 29.10
C GLU A 434 -18.14 11.49 29.86
N VAL A 435 -16.98 10.95 29.43
CA VAL A 435 -16.41 9.70 29.95
C VAL A 435 -15.67 9.95 31.26
N THR A 436 -16.30 9.62 32.38
CA THR A 436 -15.77 9.83 33.74
C THR A 436 -15.08 8.61 34.33
N THR A 437 -15.16 7.45 33.67
CA THR A 437 -14.54 6.20 34.12
C THR A 437 -13.02 6.34 34.24
N ARG A 438 -12.44 5.64 35.24
CA ARG A 438 -11.00 5.59 35.44
C ARG A 438 -10.37 4.76 34.32
N LEU A 439 -9.33 5.31 33.68
CA LEU A 439 -8.53 4.61 32.68
C LEU A 439 -7.35 3.91 33.37
N HIS A 440 -7.39 2.58 33.46
CA HIS A 440 -6.28 1.81 34.01
C HIS A 440 -5.12 1.68 33.01
N TRP A 441 -5.44 1.36 31.75
CA TRP A 441 -4.48 1.25 30.65
C TRP A 441 -4.59 2.39 29.61
N GLY A 442 -5.46 3.38 29.82
CA GLY A 442 -5.70 4.42 28.81
C GLY A 442 -6.59 3.95 27.67
N PHE A 443 -6.66 4.73 26.60
CA PHE A 443 -7.34 4.36 25.37
C PHE A 443 -6.48 3.41 24.52
N CYS A 444 -6.89 2.14 24.45
CA CYS A 444 -6.18 1.09 23.71
C CYS A 444 -6.78 0.78 22.33
N GLY A 445 -8.09 1.03 22.16
CA GLY A 445 -8.82 0.71 20.95
C GLY A 445 -8.30 1.50 19.75
N SER A 446 -7.67 0.82 18.79
CA SER A 446 -7.09 1.48 17.61
C SER A 446 -8.20 1.94 16.65
N PRO A 447 -8.18 3.20 16.14
CA PRO A 447 -9.21 3.71 15.24
C PRO A 447 -9.34 2.91 13.95
N LEU A 448 -10.55 2.77 13.41
CA LEU A 448 -10.84 1.98 12.20
C LEU A 448 -11.69 2.80 11.21
N ILE A 449 -11.51 2.63 9.90
CA ILE A 449 -12.48 3.11 8.91
C ILE A 449 -13.45 1.98 8.55
N VAL A 450 -14.74 2.19 8.75
CA VAL A 450 -15.80 1.31 8.23
C VAL A 450 -16.89 2.17 7.61
N ASN A 451 -17.30 1.84 6.38
CA ASN A 451 -18.36 2.57 5.68
C ASN A 451 -18.14 4.10 5.66
N ASN A 452 -16.89 4.52 5.41
CA ASN A 452 -16.44 5.92 5.41
C ASN A 452 -16.61 6.67 6.76
N HIS A 453 -16.80 5.95 7.87
CA HIS A 453 -16.79 6.52 9.22
C HIS A 453 -15.52 6.13 9.95
N LEU A 454 -14.92 7.08 10.66
CA LEU A 454 -13.88 6.83 11.64
C LEU A 454 -14.50 6.30 12.92
N ILE A 455 -14.29 5.03 13.18
CA ILE A 455 -14.83 4.32 14.33
C ILE A 455 -13.87 4.45 15.50
N ILE A 456 -14.41 4.93 16.62
CA ILE A 456 -13.71 5.03 17.90
C ILE A 456 -14.56 4.44 19.03
N ASN A 457 -13.92 4.10 20.15
CA ASN A 457 -14.54 3.54 21.35
C ASN A 457 -14.35 4.49 22.53
N PRO A 458 -15.21 5.52 22.69
CA PRO A 458 -15.10 6.46 23.81
C PRO A 458 -15.34 5.77 25.16
N GLY A 459 -16.27 4.80 25.20
CA GLY A 459 -16.55 4.04 26.41
C GLY A 459 -17.40 4.78 27.45
N GLY A 460 -18.40 5.54 26.99
CA GLY A 460 -19.40 6.19 27.84
C GLY A 460 -20.78 5.58 27.71
N GLU A 461 -21.67 5.82 28.68
CA GLU A 461 -23.05 5.31 28.67
C GLU A 461 -23.82 5.72 27.40
N THR A 462 -23.56 6.92 26.89
CA THR A 462 -24.17 7.48 25.67
C THR A 462 -23.21 7.48 24.46
N GLY A 463 -22.13 6.72 24.53
CA GLY A 463 -21.03 6.73 23.56
C GLY A 463 -20.05 5.59 23.75
N SER A 464 -20.54 4.35 23.82
CA SER A 464 -19.67 3.16 23.87
C SER A 464 -18.92 2.99 22.55
N LEU A 465 -19.56 3.31 21.43
CA LEU A 465 -18.97 3.35 20.10
C LEU A 465 -19.46 4.61 19.40
N ALA A 466 -18.61 5.20 18.56
CA ALA A 466 -18.99 6.35 17.74
C ALA A 466 -18.39 6.25 16.34
N GLY A 467 -19.15 6.73 15.37
CA GLY A 467 -18.70 6.95 14.00
C GLY A 467 -18.56 8.44 13.77
N LEU A 468 -17.34 8.87 13.44
CA LEU A 468 -17.03 10.24 13.10
C LEU A 468 -16.86 10.40 11.59
N ASP A 469 -17.12 11.59 11.09
CA ASP A 469 -16.69 11.99 9.75
C ASP A 469 -15.15 12.13 9.74
N PRO A 470 -14.41 11.34 8.94
CA PRO A 470 -12.95 11.34 8.97
C PRO A 470 -12.32 12.69 8.57
N GLU A 471 -13.05 13.49 7.79
CA GLU A 471 -12.57 14.77 7.26
C GLU A 471 -12.65 15.90 8.28
N SER A 472 -13.67 15.90 9.14
CA SER A 472 -13.98 17.01 10.06
C SER A 472 -13.98 16.63 11.54
N GLY A 473 -13.93 15.34 11.88
CA GLY A 473 -14.02 14.84 13.25
C GLY A 473 -15.41 14.94 13.86
N LYS A 474 -16.42 15.38 13.10
CA LYS A 474 -17.80 15.52 13.61
C LYS A 474 -18.42 14.16 13.87
N ILE A 475 -19.12 14.04 15.00
CA ILE A 475 -19.90 12.85 15.33
C ILE A 475 -21.05 12.70 14.34
N VAL A 476 -21.08 11.57 13.60
CA VAL A 476 -22.18 11.19 12.72
C VAL A 476 -23.21 10.40 13.51
N TRP A 477 -22.74 9.45 14.32
CA TRP A 477 -23.57 8.66 15.22
C TRP A 477 -22.77 8.24 16.45
N ARG A 478 -23.51 7.92 17.52
CA ARG A 478 -22.99 7.34 18.76
C ARG A 478 -23.95 6.27 19.26
N SER A 479 -23.43 5.27 19.95
CA SER A 479 -24.19 4.12 20.43
C SER A 479 -24.11 4.03 21.94
N ASP A 480 -25.27 3.87 22.58
CA ASP A 480 -25.31 3.58 24.01
C ASP A 480 -24.61 2.25 24.32
N GLY A 481 -24.03 2.13 25.50
CA GLY A 481 -23.38 0.89 25.94
C GLY A 481 -22.57 1.05 27.21
N GLY A 482 -21.58 0.18 27.39
CA GLY A 482 -20.74 0.14 28.59
C GLY A 482 -19.46 0.97 28.49
N PRO A 483 -18.69 1.03 29.59
CA PRO A 483 -17.29 1.46 29.61
C PRO A 483 -16.45 0.79 28.51
N PRO A 484 -15.32 1.40 28.10
CA PRO A 484 -14.52 0.86 27.02
C PRO A 484 -13.88 -0.46 27.44
N SER A 485 -13.63 -1.33 26.46
CA SER A 485 -12.70 -2.44 26.63
C SER A 485 -11.31 -2.03 26.15
N TYR A 486 -10.34 -2.93 26.22
CA TYR A 486 -8.98 -2.64 25.75
C TYR A 486 -8.70 -3.22 24.36
N GLY A 487 -9.62 -4.03 23.83
CA GLY A 487 -9.54 -4.59 22.48
C GLY A 487 -9.86 -3.56 21.39
N SER A 488 -9.31 -3.80 20.21
CA SER A 488 -9.71 -3.06 19.02
C SER A 488 -11.02 -3.61 18.44
N PHE A 489 -11.66 -2.83 17.58
CA PHE A 489 -12.84 -3.28 16.83
C PHE A 489 -12.43 -3.82 15.46
N ASN A 490 -13.28 -4.64 14.87
CA ASN A 490 -13.09 -5.13 13.51
C ASN A 490 -14.36 -4.96 12.67
N GLN A 491 -14.22 -5.07 11.35
CA GLN A 491 -15.37 -5.19 10.46
C GLN A 491 -15.59 -6.66 10.09
N ALA A 492 -16.84 -7.07 9.96
CA ALA A 492 -17.21 -8.42 9.56
C ALA A 492 -18.53 -8.41 8.77
N THR A 493 -18.63 -9.26 7.76
CA THR A 493 -19.89 -9.52 7.05
C THR A 493 -20.52 -10.79 7.60
N LEU A 494 -21.48 -10.63 8.51
CA LEU A 494 -22.06 -11.72 9.30
C LEU A 494 -23.56 -11.77 9.04
N GLY A 495 -24.08 -12.96 8.69
CA GLY A 495 -25.47 -13.12 8.29
C GLY A 495 -25.84 -12.27 7.06
N GLY A 496 -24.89 -12.06 6.14
CA GLY A 496 -25.08 -11.22 4.95
C GLY A 496 -25.09 -9.70 5.21
N LYS A 497 -24.77 -9.24 6.42
CA LYS A 497 -24.70 -7.82 6.76
C LYS A 497 -23.30 -7.41 7.20
N LEU A 498 -22.82 -6.28 6.70
CA LEU A 498 -21.60 -5.64 7.21
C LEU A 498 -21.86 -5.08 8.61
N GLN A 499 -20.98 -5.38 9.56
CA GLN A 499 -21.08 -4.98 10.95
C GLN A 499 -19.72 -4.55 11.47
N ILE A 500 -19.72 -3.64 12.43
CA ILE A 500 -18.57 -3.44 13.32
C ILE A 500 -18.74 -4.43 14.47
N VAL A 501 -17.69 -5.14 14.86
CA VAL A 501 -17.69 -6.11 15.95
C VAL A 501 -16.57 -5.82 16.94
N GLY A 502 -16.82 -6.07 18.21
CA GLY A 502 -15.86 -5.78 19.27
C GLY A 502 -16.50 -5.78 20.65
N HIS A 503 -15.70 -5.43 21.66
CA HIS A 503 -16.11 -5.51 23.06
C HIS A 503 -16.29 -4.12 23.66
N ASP A 504 -17.32 -3.98 24.49
CA ASP A 504 -17.29 -3.03 25.61
C ASP A 504 -16.87 -3.79 26.90
N SER A 505 -16.86 -3.14 28.06
CA SER A 505 -16.39 -3.76 29.29
C SER A 505 -17.22 -4.97 29.75
N THR A 506 -18.44 -5.15 29.23
CA THR A 506 -19.38 -6.18 29.69
C THR A 506 -19.85 -7.13 28.59
N THR A 507 -19.83 -6.68 27.35
CA THR A 507 -20.46 -7.40 26.24
C THR A 507 -19.59 -7.39 24.99
N LEU A 508 -19.69 -8.49 24.25
CA LEU A 508 -19.36 -8.53 22.83
C LEU A 508 -20.56 -8.01 22.04
N GLY A 509 -20.32 -7.23 20.98
CA GLY A 509 -21.39 -6.64 20.18
C GLY A 509 -21.14 -6.64 18.69
N GLY A 510 -22.25 -6.45 17.97
CA GLY A 510 -22.26 -6.08 16.57
C GLY A 510 -23.06 -4.79 16.38
N TRP A 511 -22.54 -3.88 15.56
CA TRP A 511 -23.17 -2.59 15.27
C TRP A 511 -23.31 -2.38 13.77
N ASP A 512 -24.42 -1.77 13.37
CA ASP A 512 -24.62 -1.28 12.00
C ASP A 512 -23.64 -0.12 11.72
N PRO A 513 -22.78 -0.20 10.70
CA PRO A 513 -21.76 0.83 10.46
C PRO A 513 -22.33 2.16 9.95
N ALA A 514 -23.55 2.17 9.41
CA ALA A 514 -24.17 3.38 8.87
C ALA A 514 -24.85 4.20 9.97
N SER A 515 -25.52 3.55 10.92
CA SER A 515 -26.32 4.22 11.95
C SER A 515 -25.76 4.08 13.37
N GLY A 516 -24.76 3.23 13.59
CA GLY A 516 -24.30 2.89 14.94
C GLY A 516 -25.29 2.05 15.74
N LYS A 517 -26.35 1.51 15.13
CA LYS A 517 -27.35 0.76 15.89
C LYS A 517 -26.77 -0.58 16.32
N ARG A 518 -26.86 -0.91 17.62
CA ARG A 518 -26.53 -2.24 18.14
C ARG A 518 -27.46 -3.28 17.50
N LEU A 519 -26.89 -4.25 16.80
CA LEU A 519 -27.61 -5.34 16.13
C LEU A 519 -27.81 -6.52 17.06
N TRP A 520 -26.82 -6.80 17.90
CA TRP A 520 -26.84 -7.85 18.90
C TRP A 520 -25.83 -7.58 20.02
N SER A 521 -26.02 -8.25 21.15
CA SER A 521 -25.12 -8.24 22.29
C SER A 521 -25.00 -9.65 22.84
N LEU A 522 -23.78 -10.04 23.20
CA LEU A 522 -23.49 -11.29 23.88
C LEU A 522 -22.74 -10.98 25.18
N ILE A 523 -23.27 -11.47 26.29
CA ILE A 523 -22.60 -11.42 27.60
C ILE A 523 -21.78 -12.71 27.73
N PRO A 524 -20.46 -12.62 27.96
CA PRO A 524 -19.65 -13.81 28.20
C PRO A 524 -20.20 -14.64 29.37
N PRO A 525 -20.19 -16.00 29.29
CA PRO A 525 -20.72 -16.87 30.33
C PRO A 525 -20.08 -16.67 31.72
N HIS A 526 -18.79 -16.35 31.77
CA HIS A 526 -18.05 -16.08 33.00
C HIS A 526 -17.68 -14.59 33.11
N GLU A 527 -17.83 -14.03 34.31
CA GLU A 527 -17.44 -12.65 34.64
C GLU A 527 -15.92 -12.47 34.62
N ASN A 528 -15.47 -11.21 34.53
CA ASN A 528 -14.07 -10.78 34.52
C ASN A 528 -13.25 -11.22 33.29
N ASP A 529 -13.87 -11.22 32.12
CA ASP A 529 -13.15 -11.45 30.87
C ASP A 529 -12.24 -10.26 30.55
N PHE A 530 -10.95 -10.51 30.29
CA PHE A 530 -10.09 -9.52 29.65
C PHE A 530 -10.49 -9.43 28.18
N ASN A 531 -11.39 -8.49 27.92
CA ASN A 531 -11.91 -8.16 26.59
C ASN A 531 -10.85 -7.40 25.75
N VAL A 532 -9.70 -8.03 25.54
CA VAL A 532 -8.56 -7.48 24.79
C VAL A 532 -8.43 -8.15 23.42
N PRO A 533 -8.54 -9.48 23.28
CA PRO A 533 -8.46 -10.09 21.96
C PRO A 533 -9.60 -9.59 21.07
N THR A 534 -9.27 -9.21 19.84
CA THR A 534 -10.26 -8.65 18.91
C THR A 534 -10.96 -9.77 18.15
N PRO A 535 -12.31 -9.82 18.16
CA PRO A 535 -13.06 -10.83 17.42
C PRO A 535 -12.92 -10.57 15.92
N PHE A 536 -12.93 -11.64 15.12
CA PHE A 536 -12.82 -11.53 13.66
C PHE A 536 -13.59 -12.62 12.93
N GLN A 537 -13.90 -12.35 11.67
CA GLN A 537 -14.66 -13.24 10.82
C GLN A 537 -13.80 -14.40 10.31
N PHE A 538 -14.34 -15.62 10.38
CA PHE A 538 -13.82 -16.78 9.69
C PHE A 538 -14.95 -17.46 8.92
N GLY A 539 -14.89 -17.43 7.58
CA GLY A 539 -16.01 -17.88 6.75
C GLY A 539 -17.27 -17.06 7.04
N GLU A 540 -18.35 -17.72 7.44
CA GLU A 540 -19.62 -17.07 7.84
C GLU A 540 -19.76 -16.94 9.37
N GLU A 541 -18.75 -17.35 10.13
CA GLU A 541 -18.76 -17.40 11.59
C GLU A 541 -17.89 -16.28 12.19
N LEU A 542 -18.16 -15.94 13.46
CA LEU A 542 -17.33 -15.04 14.24
C LEU A 542 -16.48 -15.85 15.22
N LEU A 543 -15.16 -15.66 15.15
CA LEU A 543 -14.22 -16.23 16.10
C LEU A 543 -14.00 -15.26 17.26
N VAL A 544 -14.13 -15.77 18.47
CA VAL A 544 -13.98 -15.01 19.72
C VAL A 544 -13.08 -15.81 20.64
N THR A 545 -12.05 -15.17 21.21
CA THR A 545 -11.13 -15.81 22.16
C THR A 545 -10.87 -14.89 23.33
N THR A 546 -10.86 -15.40 24.56
CA THR A 546 -10.66 -14.59 25.78
C THR A 546 -10.21 -15.46 26.97
N GLU A 547 -9.60 -14.84 28.00
CA GLU A 547 -8.91 -15.50 29.13
C GLU A 547 -9.77 -16.50 29.91
N ASN A 548 -11.05 -16.19 30.11
CA ASN A 548 -11.91 -16.98 31.01
C ASN A 548 -12.96 -17.82 30.29
N ASN A 549 -13.09 -17.65 28.98
CA ASN A 549 -14.16 -18.28 28.21
C ASN A 549 -13.63 -19.06 26.99
N GLY A 550 -12.32 -19.09 26.80
CA GLY A 550 -11.65 -19.80 25.72
C GLY A 550 -12.04 -19.30 24.34
N THR A 551 -11.67 -20.09 23.34
CA THR A 551 -11.94 -19.85 21.93
C THR A 551 -13.28 -20.44 21.53
N ARG A 552 -14.12 -19.65 20.87
CA ARG A 552 -15.48 -20.01 20.46
C ARG A 552 -15.75 -19.53 19.03
N LEU A 553 -16.56 -20.31 18.30
CA LEU A 553 -17.11 -19.92 17.00
C LEU A 553 -18.60 -19.66 17.16
N TYR A 554 -19.08 -18.53 16.64
CA TYR A 554 -20.48 -18.14 16.67
C TYR A 554 -21.06 -18.03 15.27
N ARG A 555 -22.30 -18.49 15.10
CA ARG A 555 -23.06 -18.39 13.85
C ARG A 555 -24.00 -17.20 13.87
N PHE A 556 -24.49 -16.87 12.69
CA PHE A 556 -25.39 -15.74 12.48
C PHE A 556 -26.63 -16.17 11.72
N HIS A 557 -27.76 -15.58 12.08
CA HIS A 557 -28.98 -15.63 11.31
C HIS A 557 -28.88 -14.71 10.08
N GLN A 558 -29.72 -14.94 9.06
CA GLN A 558 -29.72 -14.15 7.80
C GLN A 558 -30.08 -12.67 7.99
N ASP A 559 -30.58 -12.28 9.16
CA ASP A 559 -30.84 -10.89 9.50
C ASP A 559 -29.64 -10.20 10.17
N GLY A 560 -28.49 -10.89 10.28
CA GLY A 560 -27.26 -10.40 10.88
C GLY A 560 -27.21 -10.52 12.41
N THR A 561 -28.21 -11.12 13.06
CA THR A 561 -28.17 -11.37 14.51
C THR A 561 -27.38 -12.63 14.84
N ILE A 562 -26.71 -12.64 16.00
CA ILE A 562 -25.87 -13.75 16.47
C ILE A 562 -26.74 -14.89 17.04
N ASP A 563 -26.39 -16.14 16.76
CA ASP A 563 -26.82 -17.28 17.57
C ASP A 563 -25.99 -17.28 18.87
N PRO A 564 -26.59 -17.08 20.05
CA PRO A 564 -25.85 -16.97 21.30
C PRO A 564 -25.17 -18.28 21.73
N THR A 565 -25.47 -19.40 21.07
CA THR A 565 -24.84 -20.69 21.36
C THR A 565 -23.60 -20.87 20.49
N PRO A 566 -22.41 -21.12 21.07
CA PRO A 566 -21.23 -21.43 20.28
C PRO A 566 -21.43 -22.66 19.40
N ALA A 567 -21.10 -22.55 18.12
CA ALA A 567 -21.05 -23.65 17.17
C ALA A 567 -19.91 -24.64 17.46
N ALA A 568 -18.82 -24.13 18.02
CA ALA A 568 -17.68 -24.89 18.51
C ALA A 568 -16.98 -24.11 19.64
N GLN A 569 -16.26 -24.82 20.50
CA GLN A 569 -15.51 -24.21 21.59
C GLN A 569 -14.25 -25.02 21.95
N GLN A 570 -13.20 -24.33 22.35
CA GLN A 570 -11.98 -24.86 22.93
C GLN A 570 -11.61 -24.02 24.17
N GLN A 571 -11.60 -24.65 25.34
CA GLN A 571 -11.38 -24.00 26.63
C GLN A 571 -9.91 -23.82 27.00
N GLU A 572 -9.00 -24.64 26.46
CA GLU A 572 -7.57 -24.57 26.81
C GLU A 572 -6.87 -23.37 26.17
N PHE A 573 -7.26 -22.98 24.96
CA PHE A 573 -6.74 -21.79 24.30
C PHE A 573 -7.57 -20.57 24.71
N ALA A 574 -7.10 -19.89 25.76
CA ALA A 574 -7.78 -18.80 26.43
C ALA A 574 -6.82 -17.62 26.71
N PRO A 575 -6.37 -16.90 25.66
CA PRO A 575 -5.49 -15.74 25.80
C PRO A 575 -6.15 -14.53 26.47
N ASP A 576 -5.37 -13.83 27.29
CA ASP A 576 -5.76 -12.57 27.95
C ASP A 576 -5.73 -11.36 27.02
N SER A 577 -4.74 -11.31 26.13
CA SER A 577 -4.37 -10.11 25.36
C SER A 577 -4.08 -10.40 23.90
N HIS A 578 -3.85 -11.67 23.57
CA HIS A 578 -3.42 -12.08 22.24
C HIS A 578 -4.59 -12.29 21.27
N THR A 579 -4.55 -11.60 20.13
CA THR A 579 -5.48 -11.84 19.00
C THR A 579 -4.87 -12.84 18.00
N PRO A 580 -5.48 -14.02 17.79
CA PRO A 580 -4.92 -15.08 16.95
C PRO A 580 -5.02 -14.77 15.46
N VAL A 581 -4.25 -15.50 14.66
CA VAL A 581 -4.17 -15.37 13.19
C VAL A 581 -4.55 -16.68 12.51
N VAL A 582 -5.08 -16.60 11.29
CA VAL A 582 -5.51 -17.77 10.51
C VAL A 582 -4.61 -18.01 9.30
N VAL A 583 -4.18 -19.25 9.13
CA VAL A 583 -3.49 -19.75 7.94
C VAL A 583 -4.22 -20.97 7.40
N GLY A 584 -4.79 -20.85 6.20
CA GLY A 584 -5.67 -21.89 5.64
C GLY A 584 -6.84 -22.19 6.57
N ASN A 585 -6.91 -23.43 7.08
CA ASN A 585 -7.94 -23.88 8.05
C ASN A 585 -7.40 -23.94 9.49
N ARG A 586 -6.24 -23.36 9.77
CA ARG A 586 -5.59 -23.43 11.08
C ARG A 586 -5.64 -22.07 11.75
N LEU A 587 -6.02 -22.08 13.03
CA LEU A 587 -5.91 -20.94 13.92
C LEU A 587 -4.62 -21.05 14.71
N PHE A 588 -3.87 -19.97 14.77
CA PHE A 588 -2.65 -19.85 15.54
C PHE A 588 -2.77 -18.75 16.57
N GLY A 589 -2.40 -19.05 17.81
CA GLY A 589 -2.32 -18.02 18.84
C GLY A 589 -1.50 -18.42 20.05
N ILE A 590 -1.11 -17.42 20.82
CA ILE A 590 -0.22 -17.55 21.97
C ILE A 590 -1.02 -17.57 23.28
N TRP A 591 -0.75 -18.58 24.11
CA TRP A 591 -1.16 -18.65 25.51
C TRP A 591 -0.18 -19.56 26.26
N ASP A 592 0.90 -18.97 26.80
CA ASP A 592 2.14 -19.62 27.26
C ASP A 592 2.90 -20.38 26.16
N ASP A 593 2.20 -21.20 25.39
CA ASP A 593 2.67 -21.89 24.20
C ASP A 593 2.01 -21.32 22.93
N LEU A 594 2.56 -21.65 21.77
CA LEU A 594 1.86 -21.50 20.50
C LEU A 594 0.86 -22.63 20.31
N PHE A 595 -0.43 -22.29 20.24
CA PHE A 595 -1.50 -23.21 19.89
C PHE A 595 -1.73 -23.23 18.38
N CYS A 596 -1.94 -24.42 17.83
CA CYS A 596 -2.49 -24.64 16.51
C CYS A 596 -3.82 -25.39 16.61
N LEU A 597 -4.93 -24.73 16.26
CA LEU A 597 -6.27 -25.34 16.27
C LEU A 597 -6.78 -25.56 14.84
N ASP A 598 -7.56 -26.61 14.62
CA ASP A 598 -8.25 -26.87 13.36
C ASP A 598 -9.65 -26.23 13.37
N LEU A 599 -9.84 -25.23 12.52
CA LEU A 599 -11.11 -24.51 12.38
C LEU A 599 -12.21 -25.37 11.75
N LYS A 600 -11.88 -26.39 10.97
CA LYS A 600 -12.86 -27.32 10.36
C LYS A 600 -13.19 -28.50 11.27
N ALA A 601 -12.32 -28.83 12.22
CA ALA A 601 -12.56 -29.88 13.20
C ALA A 601 -13.07 -29.30 14.54
N ASN A 602 -13.94 -28.29 14.49
CA ASN A 602 -14.56 -27.65 15.66
C ASN A 602 -13.55 -27.17 16.71
N LEU A 603 -12.52 -26.43 16.27
CA LEU A 603 -11.47 -25.87 17.14
C LEU A 603 -10.61 -26.91 17.89
N LYS A 604 -10.53 -28.14 17.38
CA LYS A 604 -9.67 -29.17 17.98
C LYS A 604 -8.20 -28.72 17.92
N THR A 605 -7.50 -28.83 19.04
CA THR A 605 -6.04 -28.63 19.10
C THR A 605 -5.35 -29.69 18.24
N LEU A 606 -4.59 -29.24 17.24
CA LEU A 606 -3.72 -30.08 16.42
C LEU A 606 -2.42 -30.35 17.16
N TRP A 607 -1.79 -29.29 17.67
CA TRP A 607 -0.58 -29.33 18.48
C TRP A 607 -0.40 -28.04 19.28
N THR A 608 0.47 -28.10 20.29
CA THR A 608 1.03 -26.94 20.99
C THR A 608 2.55 -26.93 20.84
N GLY A 609 3.16 -25.75 20.92
CA GLY A 609 4.60 -25.57 20.75
C GLY A 609 5.17 -24.60 21.77
N SER A 610 6.02 -25.10 22.67
CA SER A 610 6.66 -24.29 23.70
C SER A 610 7.92 -23.62 23.18
N HIS A 611 8.13 -22.37 23.60
CA HIS A 611 9.35 -21.62 23.37
C HIS A 611 9.52 -20.56 24.47
N ASP A 612 10.74 -20.30 24.93
CA ASP A 612 10.98 -19.35 26.03
C ASP A 612 10.57 -17.90 25.71
N GLY A 613 10.47 -17.57 24.42
CA GLY A 613 9.95 -16.29 23.93
C GLY A 613 8.43 -16.23 23.79
N PHE A 614 7.73 -17.33 24.03
CA PHE A 614 6.28 -17.33 24.20
C PHE A 614 5.99 -17.22 25.70
N ALA A 615 5.18 -16.22 26.02
CA ALA A 615 4.65 -16.00 27.36
C ALA A 615 3.13 -15.81 27.21
N THR A 616 2.54 -14.85 27.91
CA THR A 616 1.12 -14.51 27.71
C THR A 616 0.85 -13.82 26.37
N TYR A 617 1.89 -13.32 25.68
CA TYR A 617 1.71 -12.56 24.45
C TYR A 617 2.87 -12.72 23.45
N ALA A 618 2.53 -12.73 22.16
CA ALA A 618 3.42 -12.33 21.07
C ALA A 618 2.58 -11.68 19.96
N GLY A 619 3.17 -10.79 19.18
CA GLY A 619 2.55 -10.30 17.95
C GLY A 619 2.67 -11.36 16.86
N LEU A 620 1.58 -11.77 16.23
CA LEU A 620 1.60 -12.73 15.12
C LEU A 620 1.28 -12.05 13.79
N ILE A 621 2.14 -12.27 12.80
CA ILE A 621 1.91 -11.99 11.39
C ILE A 621 1.97 -13.29 10.61
N ALA A 622 1.08 -13.48 9.64
CA ALA A 622 1.00 -14.70 8.87
C ALA A 622 1.05 -14.48 7.36
N SER A 623 1.72 -15.40 6.66
CA SER A 623 1.54 -15.63 5.23
C SER A 623 0.71 -16.89 5.01
N ASP A 624 0.58 -17.34 3.77
CA ASP A 624 -0.17 -18.57 3.44
C ASP A 624 0.46 -19.85 3.98
N SER A 625 1.74 -19.82 4.39
CA SER A 625 2.47 -21.02 4.83
C SER A 625 3.39 -20.80 6.04
N ARG A 626 3.51 -19.58 6.56
CA ARG A 626 4.45 -19.25 7.66
C ARG A 626 3.83 -18.26 8.63
N LEU A 627 4.29 -18.33 9.88
CA LEU A 627 4.00 -17.36 10.92
C LEU A 627 5.30 -16.67 11.31
N LEU A 628 5.23 -15.37 11.54
CA LEU A 628 6.29 -14.58 12.17
C LEU A 628 5.75 -14.07 13.51
N ALA A 629 6.38 -14.51 14.60
CA ALA A 629 6.07 -14.07 15.95
C ALA A 629 7.06 -13.01 16.41
N SER A 630 6.58 -11.86 16.87
CA SER A 630 7.37 -10.85 17.59
C SER A 630 7.16 -11.01 19.09
N THR A 631 8.23 -11.39 19.81
CA THR A 631 8.15 -11.75 21.24
C THR A 631 8.18 -10.53 22.15
N MET A 632 7.80 -10.72 23.42
CA MET A 632 7.83 -9.67 24.45
C MET A 632 9.24 -9.20 24.82
N GLU A 633 10.26 -9.98 24.49
CA GLU A 633 11.69 -9.64 24.64
C GLU A 633 12.24 -8.90 23.40
N GLY A 634 11.40 -8.64 22.40
CA GLY A 634 11.82 -7.97 21.16
C GLY A 634 12.58 -8.89 20.21
N GLY A 635 12.31 -10.20 20.24
CA GLY A 635 12.79 -11.17 19.27
C GLY A 635 11.80 -11.41 18.13
N LEU A 636 12.27 -12.06 17.07
CA LEU A 636 11.44 -12.61 16.00
C LEU A 636 11.64 -14.13 15.93
N ILE A 637 10.55 -14.87 15.73
CA ILE A 637 10.55 -16.32 15.52
C ILE A 637 9.72 -16.62 14.28
N LEU A 638 10.34 -17.22 13.27
CA LEU A 638 9.68 -17.68 12.04
C LEU A 638 9.31 -19.14 12.17
N ILE A 639 8.06 -19.50 11.85
CA ILE A 639 7.47 -20.81 12.14
C ILE A 639 6.78 -21.33 10.89
N ASP A 640 6.89 -22.63 10.63
CA ASP A 640 6.20 -23.33 9.56
C ASP A 640 4.72 -23.51 9.92
N ALA A 641 3.82 -22.77 9.28
CA ALA A 641 2.39 -22.82 9.57
C ALA A 641 1.70 -24.06 8.98
N THR A 642 2.40 -24.78 8.09
CA THR A 642 1.85 -25.96 7.39
C THR A 642 2.21 -27.26 8.08
N ALA A 643 3.23 -27.26 8.93
CA ALA A 643 3.70 -28.44 9.65
C ALA A 643 2.67 -28.99 10.64
N ASP A 644 2.56 -30.30 10.73
CA ASP A 644 1.69 -31.00 11.69
C ASP A 644 2.27 -31.04 13.12
N GLU A 645 3.38 -30.33 13.34
CA GLU A 645 4.04 -30.14 14.63
C GLU A 645 4.67 -28.74 14.69
N PHE A 646 5.02 -28.30 15.90
CA PHE A 646 5.71 -27.03 16.09
C PHE A 646 7.11 -27.06 15.48
N LYS A 647 7.35 -26.23 14.46
CA LYS A 647 8.60 -26.21 13.72
C LYS A 647 9.08 -24.78 13.45
N ILE A 648 10.19 -24.42 14.10
CA ILE A 648 10.87 -23.14 13.90
C ILE A 648 11.73 -23.21 12.62
N LEU A 649 11.59 -22.19 11.78
CA LEU A 649 12.36 -21.98 10.54
C LEU A 649 13.54 -21.02 10.74
N GLY A 650 13.55 -20.25 11.83
CA GLY A 650 14.65 -19.38 12.22
C GLY A 650 14.18 -18.37 13.28
N GLU A 651 15.13 -17.77 13.98
CA GLU A 651 14.85 -16.80 15.04
C GLU A 651 15.98 -15.78 15.15
N CYS A 652 15.66 -14.57 15.60
CA CYS A 652 16.65 -13.52 15.84
C CYS A 652 16.22 -12.57 16.96
N LYS A 653 17.17 -11.84 17.54
CA LYS A 653 16.89 -10.77 18.50
C LYS A 653 17.00 -9.41 17.82
N LEU A 654 15.99 -8.55 18.01
CA LEU A 654 16.02 -7.17 17.51
C LEU A 654 16.38 -6.17 18.61
N PHE A 655 16.15 -6.52 19.87
CA PHE A 655 16.46 -5.69 21.02
C PHE A 655 17.26 -6.50 22.04
N GLU A 656 18.21 -5.84 22.68
CA GLU A 656 18.99 -6.40 23.78
C GLU A 656 18.32 -6.03 25.11
N ASP A 657 18.19 -6.99 26.02
CA ASP A 657 17.76 -6.81 27.41
C ASP A 657 16.42 -6.06 27.62
N GLN A 658 15.50 -6.15 26.66
CA GLN A 658 14.15 -5.58 26.81
C GLN A 658 13.15 -6.62 27.33
N ARG A 659 12.15 -6.13 28.07
CA ARG A 659 10.95 -6.88 28.45
C ARG A 659 9.73 -5.99 28.24
N GLY A 660 8.62 -6.58 27.79
CA GLY A 660 7.35 -5.87 27.64
C GLY A 660 7.14 -5.21 26.28
N VAL A 661 7.72 -5.78 25.21
CA VAL A 661 7.40 -5.37 23.84
C VAL A 661 6.01 -5.90 23.47
N TYR A 662 4.99 -5.07 23.66
CA TYR A 662 3.59 -5.38 23.28
C TYR A 662 3.18 -4.76 21.93
N SER A 663 4.06 -3.95 21.33
CA SER A 663 3.74 -3.25 20.10
C SER A 663 3.46 -4.24 18.97
N HIS A 664 2.41 -3.97 18.20
CA HIS A 664 2.16 -4.72 16.97
C HIS A 664 3.17 -4.27 15.89
N PRO A 665 3.89 -5.21 15.25
CA PRO A 665 4.78 -4.87 14.14
C PRO A 665 3.98 -4.42 12.91
N ALA A 666 4.67 -3.70 12.03
CA ALA A 666 4.20 -3.39 10.69
C ALA A 666 5.11 -4.02 9.64
N VAL A 667 4.54 -4.58 8.58
CA VAL A 667 5.31 -5.18 7.48
C VAL A 667 4.86 -4.59 6.15
N VAL A 668 5.80 -4.02 5.39
CA VAL A 668 5.59 -3.45 4.06
C VAL A 668 6.62 -4.03 3.10
N GLY A 669 6.17 -4.87 2.18
CA GLY A 669 7.08 -5.66 1.33
C GLY A 669 7.92 -6.61 2.19
N SER A 670 9.25 -6.47 2.17
CA SER A 670 10.17 -7.22 3.03
C SER A 670 10.56 -6.47 4.31
N ARG A 671 10.17 -5.20 4.47
CA ARG A 671 10.57 -4.38 5.61
C ARG A 671 9.64 -4.64 6.78
N LEU A 672 10.20 -5.04 7.92
CA LEU A 672 9.50 -5.12 9.19
C LEU A 672 9.91 -3.95 10.07
N TYR A 673 8.92 -3.28 10.64
CA TYR A 673 9.07 -2.22 11.61
C TYR A 673 8.54 -2.72 12.95
N LEU A 674 9.38 -2.68 13.98
CA LEU A 674 9.00 -3.03 15.35
C LEU A 674 9.43 -1.95 16.32
N ARG A 675 8.50 -1.53 17.16
CA ARG A 675 8.77 -0.65 18.28
C ARG A 675 9.12 -1.49 19.52
N GLY A 676 10.32 -1.34 20.04
CA GLY A 676 10.68 -1.77 21.38
C GLY A 676 10.24 -0.74 22.43
N MET A 677 10.73 -0.87 23.66
CA MET A 677 10.39 0.06 24.75
C MET A 677 10.84 1.48 24.44
N ASP A 678 12.10 1.68 24.06
CA ASP A 678 12.75 2.99 23.91
C ASP A 678 13.35 3.22 22.52
N ALA A 679 13.00 2.39 21.53
CA ALA A 679 13.50 2.49 20.17
C ALA A 679 12.53 1.86 19.17
N ILE A 680 12.62 2.28 17.91
CA ILE A 680 12.00 1.61 16.76
C ILE A 680 13.10 1.17 15.81
N VAL A 681 12.95 -0.04 15.27
CA VAL A 681 13.88 -0.64 14.31
C VAL A 681 13.14 -0.98 13.02
N ALA A 682 13.83 -0.81 11.89
CA ALA A 682 13.46 -1.37 10.61
C ALA A 682 14.46 -2.46 10.23
N VAL A 683 13.96 -3.63 9.85
CA VAL A 683 14.77 -4.76 9.38
C VAL A 683 14.26 -5.26 8.04
N ASP A 684 15.17 -5.76 7.21
CA ASP A 684 14.81 -6.47 5.97
C ASP A 684 14.69 -7.96 6.24
N LEU A 685 13.51 -8.52 6.01
CA LEU A 685 13.23 -9.95 6.21
C LEU A 685 13.75 -10.82 5.07
N ASP A 686 14.09 -10.27 3.90
CA ASP A 686 14.50 -11.06 2.71
C ASP A 686 16.01 -11.35 2.67
N GLN A 687 16.81 -10.75 3.57
CA GLN A 687 18.25 -10.97 3.60
C GLN A 687 18.64 -12.02 4.66
N PRO A 688 19.49 -13.00 4.30
CA PRO A 688 19.98 -14.03 5.21
C PRO A 688 21.08 -13.55 6.16
#